data_AF-A0AAI8IDL3-F1
#
_entry.id   AF-A0AAI8IDL3-F1
#
_cell.length_a   1.000
_cell.length_b   1.000
_cell.length_c   1.000
_cell.angle_alpha   90.00
_cell.angle_beta   90.00
_cell.angle_gamma   90.00
#
_symmetry.space_group_name_H-M   'P 1'
#
loop_
_entity.id
_entity.type
_entity.pdbx_description
1 polymer ?
#
loop_
_entity_poly.entity_id
_entity_poly.type
_entity_poly.pdbx_seq_one_letter_code
_entity_poly.pdbx_strand_id
1 'polypeptide(L)'
;MSGARVHLTAADPLVADHRIGGTPVVAAAAQIDLLLRACDAARPDRVRTLEHVAFRAPLRVTGPGAVLDVTTDDGRCALRCDGTEYATARHRDAPLPPPRYLDVAGLGAGCAEPVPLAGLDAWRRASGITYGPAYRAIRSARRGPGRILAVVRTGDDTTCAPAFVPPPLLDSVFQALGLLDAGAAGACLPWYVGRITARRRITGTVLALVEREAGEEPANGAVRGRAIVCNQQGEVLLELDRITLKSAAPPAPDPLPSPTTHLIETVGWRRSETAGPPPDGEGAVLLVAADDRTPAGLRPDIRLTPGELTPERLDEALAPHTFHEVVYVAPEGLSGAGPATEALQQVFALVRHLAARPPMPRLLIVTTGAHQVSGDETPDPFMTALWGLGRTLRVEHPRTTVRLADLEPGTTAPLPAIPYGQDELALRDGTWHTPTTEPQQPLPATPPRLSGGRFLITGGMGAIGLRVAELLADEGCAHLTLVGRTVPDEGERRHRLDRLGTRCALDIVAADVRDLPALLADAPRFDGVFHTAGVLRDGLARGLTPQRIAEVLGPKAGGAHALAELTAAHEPPGFVALFSSVAAVRANLGQSAYAAANAYLDGFAARQRAAGRPWYSLGWGLWTVGMGEDVAPRAATHGVPALTPDDGAALLRTVLGRPPAHYVLSATAQAKGEPMTAAVEPETGLWPHLAAALRKILHVTEVSPDDDLLEMGLDSMMAVELAAALSGSGLDVDPMVFFEHSRVSLLLASLEKLPRSGQEPEATAPAPAPAVNPVVPAPPPPAPEPHRPAPAPAGTFVPDWDRYRTPAPGPARPAPAAPAGRAPRPPRPADDRAAARVPRRTLPGRLRNASGGSFLDRRIDALSEEDRLIVARDEYFYEPVIEQAEGARIKFDGRWFLNFASYSYLGLIGHDYIDQRALDAVERHGTGAHGVRLLAGTLHLHRELELALARFLGAEDAIVYSSGYMANVATVGALVGPGDVIIGDVYNHASILDGYRLSGADVITYAHNDLADLERALKKAGDAGRLVVTDAVFSMDGDVADLPGIVDLCERYDAPLMVDEAHSLGVLGDTGRGITEHFGLDPDRVDVKMGTLSKTVPSAGGYVAGSRDLVFALKNNARGWMFSAAATPAQIAAAKAAIEVIEAAPERVRELRARTTRYRERLRALGFDTLTGETPVVPVICGSAEQAGAMARLCQLDGLFVQPIVYPAVPRTLPRLRTIVNLDHSEADLDTAVDVLEKAGRACGLLP
;
A
#
# COMPACT_ATOMS: atom_id res chain seq x y z
N MET A 1 8.94 8.37 -35.45
CA MET A 1 7.50 8.21 -35.18
C MET A 1 6.81 7.68 -36.44
N SER A 2 6.57 6.38 -36.55
CA SER A 2 5.70 5.84 -37.62
C SER A 2 4.30 5.63 -37.04
N GLY A 3 3.45 6.65 -37.10
CA GLY A 3 2.03 6.49 -36.74
C GLY A 3 1.28 5.83 -37.89
N ALA A 4 0.54 4.75 -37.60
CA ALA A 4 -0.41 4.19 -38.56
C ALA A 4 -1.68 5.05 -38.55
N ARG A 5 -1.95 5.73 -39.67
CA ARG A 5 -3.19 6.51 -39.88
C ARG A 5 -4.19 5.65 -40.65
N VAL A 6 -5.38 5.47 -40.09
CA VAL A 6 -6.47 4.66 -40.69
C VAL A 6 -7.70 5.53 -40.88
N HIS A 7 -8.25 5.54 -42.09
CA HIS A 7 -9.48 6.24 -42.39
C HIS A 7 -10.65 5.25 -42.42
N LEU A 8 -11.62 5.42 -41.52
CA LEU A 8 -12.83 4.61 -41.47
C LEU A 8 -14.03 5.45 -41.84
N THR A 9 -14.81 5.03 -42.83
CA THR A 9 -16.04 5.73 -43.23
C THR A 9 -17.26 5.12 -42.53
N ALA A 10 -18.37 5.85 -42.49
CA ALA A 10 -19.64 5.31 -41.98
C ALA A 10 -20.17 4.10 -42.81
N ALA A 11 -19.63 3.87 -44.01
CA ALA A 11 -19.95 2.74 -44.88
C ALA A 11 -19.03 1.52 -44.66
N ASP A 12 -17.92 1.66 -43.93
CA ASP A 12 -17.03 0.54 -43.61
C ASP A 12 -17.78 -0.48 -42.73
N PRO A 13 -17.80 -1.78 -43.05
CA PRO A 13 -18.48 -2.80 -42.24
C PRO A 13 -18.09 -2.78 -40.76
N LEU A 14 -16.86 -2.37 -40.41
CA LEU A 14 -16.41 -2.26 -39.02
C LEU A 14 -17.07 -1.10 -38.24
N VAL A 15 -17.74 -0.19 -38.94
CA VAL A 15 -18.44 0.98 -38.38
C VAL A 15 -19.94 0.87 -38.64
N ALA A 16 -20.35 0.50 -39.84
CA ALA A 16 -21.74 0.41 -40.28
C ALA A 16 -22.54 -0.64 -39.49
N ASP A 17 -21.90 -1.78 -39.17
CA ASP A 17 -22.50 -2.92 -38.49
C ASP A 17 -22.34 -2.87 -36.96
N HIS A 18 -21.89 -1.75 -36.40
CA HIS A 18 -21.82 -1.55 -34.95
C HIS A 18 -22.37 -0.18 -34.57
N ARG A 19 -23.65 -0.13 -34.15
CA ARG A 19 -24.35 1.13 -33.86
C ARG A 19 -24.85 1.21 -32.43
N ILE A 20 -24.65 2.36 -31.78
CA ILE A 20 -25.16 2.62 -30.43
C ILE A 20 -26.26 3.66 -30.54
N GLY A 21 -27.49 3.33 -30.14
CA GLY A 21 -28.64 4.22 -30.30
C GLY A 21 -28.89 4.66 -31.76
N GLY A 22 -28.56 3.81 -32.73
CA GLY A 22 -28.70 4.09 -34.17
C GLY A 22 -27.50 4.79 -34.83
N THR A 23 -26.58 5.36 -34.05
CA THR A 23 -25.37 6.05 -34.57
C THR A 23 -24.23 5.05 -34.83
N PRO A 24 -23.59 5.07 -36.01
CA PRO A 24 -22.38 4.28 -36.29
C PRO A 24 -21.22 4.67 -35.36
N VAL A 25 -20.54 3.67 -34.79
CA VAL A 25 -19.40 3.88 -33.89
C VAL A 25 -18.26 2.92 -34.24
N VAL A 26 -17.02 3.33 -33.98
CA VAL A 26 -15.87 2.42 -34.03
C VAL A 26 -15.85 1.59 -32.74
N ALA A 27 -16.14 0.29 -32.87
CA ALA A 27 -16.20 -0.63 -31.75
C ALA A 27 -14.89 -0.66 -30.93
N ALA A 28 -14.97 -0.86 -29.62
CA ALA A 28 -13.80 -1.00 -28.74
C ALA A 28 -12.86 -2.13 -29.22
N ALA A 29 -13.43 -3.21 -29.76
CA ALA A 29 -12.66 -4.29 -30.38
C ALA A 29 -11.81 -3.83 -31.59
N ALA A 30 -12.31 -2.90 -32.41
CA ALA A 30 -11.56 -2.36 -33.54
C ALA A 30 -10.43 -1.43 -33.05
N GLN A 31 -10.69 -0.66 -31.99
CA GLN A 31 -9.68 0.19 -31.36
C GLN A 31 -8.53 -0.64 -30.74
N ILE A 32 -8.83 -1.77 -30.09
CA ILE A 32 -7.82 -2.70 -29.55
C ILE A 32 -6.93 -3.26 -30.66
N ASP A 33 -7.52 -3.72 -31.77
CA ASP A 33 -6.76 -4.27 -32.88
C ASP A 33 -5.84 -3.21 -33.51
N LEU A 34 -6.29 -1.96 -33.64
CA LEU A 34 -5.45 -0.85 -34.09
C LEU A 34 -4.27 -0.57 -33.13
N LEU A 35 -4.50 -0.61 -31.81
CA LEU A 35 -3.43 -0.49 -30.81
C LEU A 35 -2.44 -1.66 -30.89
N LEU A 36 -2.93 -2.90 -31.03
CA LEU A 36 -2.08 -4.10 -31.19
C LEU A 36 -1.25 -4.05 -32.48
N ARG A 37 -1.80 -3.49 -33.57
CA ARG A 37 -1.07 -3.30 -34.83
C ARG A 37 0.08 -2.31 -34.69
N ALA A 38 -0.06 -1.32 -33.82
CA ALA A 38 0.97 -0.32 -33.55
C ALA A 38 2.15 -0.85 -32.69
N CYS A 39 1.98 -1.97 -31.98
CA CYS A 39 3.02 -2.60 -31.16
C CYS A 39 4.10 -3.34 -31.98
N ASP A 40 4.90 -2.60 -32.77
CA ASP A 40 6.01 -3.09 -33.62
C ASP A 40 5.63 -4.23 -34.60
N ALA A 41 5.03 -3.84 -35.72
CA ALA A 41 4.62 -4.75 -36.80
C ALA A 41 5.79 -5.48 -37.50
N ALA A 42 7.05 -5.17 -37.19
CA ALA A 42 8.23 -5.67 -37.88
C ALA A 42 8.81 -7.00 -37.34
N ARG A 43 8.33 -7.52 -36.19
CA ARG A 43 8.90 -8.71 -35.52
C ARG A 43 7.87 -9.82 -35.27
N PRO A 44 7.76 -10.82 -36.17
CA PRO A 44 6.78 -11.92 -36.05
C PRO A 44 7.10 -12.92 -34.91
N ASP A 45 8.27 -12.81 -34.28
CA ASP A 45 8.80 -13.64 -33.20
C ASP A 45 8.44 -13.15 -31.79
N ARG A 46 7.49 -12.21 -31.67
CA ARG A 46 7.11 -11.58 -30.39
C ARG A 46 5.63 -11.68 -30.08
N VAL A 47 5.29 -11.76 -28.79
CA VAL A 47 3.91 -11.62 -28.32
C VAL A 47 3.55 -10.15 -28.24
N ARG A 48 2.35 -9.80 -28.68
CA ARG A 48 1.80 -8.45 -28.55
C ARG A 48 0.98 -8.35 -27.27
N THR A 49 1.47 -7.60 -26.30
CA THR A 49 0.77 -7.39 -25.02
C THR A 49 0.40 -5.93 -24.84
N LEU A 50 -0.88 -5.67 -24.58
CA LEU A 50 -1.39 -4.40 -24.09
C LEU A 50 -1.81 -4.54 -22.62
N GLU A 51 -1.32 -3.66 -21.77
CA GLU A 51 -1.70 -3.53 -20.36
C GLU A 51 -2.49 -2.23 -20.16
N HIS A 52 -3.45 -2.24 -19.24
CA HIS A 52 -4.25 -1.06 -18.88
C HIS A 52 -4.98 -0.43 -20.08
N VAL A 53 -5.67 -1.25 -20.89
CA VAL A 53 -6.45 -0.76 -22.02
C VAL A 53 -7.70 -0.05 -21.48
N ALA A 54 -7.77 1.27 -21.65
CA ALA A 54 -8.88 2.08 -21.16
C ALA A 54 -9.57 2.80 -22.33
N PHE A 55 -10.90 2.78 -22.35
CA PHE A 55 -11.73 3.50 -23.32
C PHE A 55 -12.34 4.73 -22.67
N ARG A 56 -12.15 5.91 -23.26
CA ARG A 56 -12.63 7.19 -22.70
C ARG A 56 -14.08 7.49 -23.06
N ALA A 57 -14.48 7.21 -24.30
CA ALA A 57 -15.83 7.43 -24.81
C ALA A 57 -16.08 6.59 -26.08
N PRO A 58 -17.35 6.33 -26.44
CA PRO A 58 -17.68 5.74 -27.74
C PRO A 58 -17.26 6.66 -28.89
N LEU A 59 -16.45 6.15 -29.82
CA LEU A 59 -15.99 6.90 -30.98
C LEU A 59 -17.06 6.88 -32.07
N ARG A 60 -17.89 7.92 -32.13
CA ARG A 60 -18.95 8.09 -33.14
C ARG A 60 -18.36 8.54 -34.46
N VAL A 61 -18.86 7.99 -35.56
CA VAL A 61 -18.48 8.42 -36.90
C VAL A 61 -19.59 9.31 -37.45
N THR A 62 -19.38 10.62 -37.40
CA THR A 62 -20.28 11.66 -37.93
C THR A 62 -19.62 12.32 -39.16
N GLY A 63 -20.37 12.52 -40.25
CA GLY A 63 -19.83 13.11 -41.48
C GLY A 63 -19.09 12.12 -42.42
N PRO A 64 -18.04 12.55 -43.16
CA PRO A 64 -17.42 11.76 -44.26
C PRO A 64 -16.58 10.55 -43.79
N GLY A 65 -16.26 10.46 -42.49
CA GLY A 65 -15.46 9.39 -41.90
C GLY A 65 -14.71 9.85 -40.65
N ALA A 66 -14.02 8.92 -39.98
CA ALA A 66 -13.14 9.15 -38.85
C ALA A 66 -11.68 8.86 -39.25
N VAL A 67 -10.78 9.81 -39.00
CA VAL A 67 -9.33 9.63 -39.20
C VAL A 67 -8.72 9.22 -37.86
N LEU A 68 -8.31 7.96 -37.77
CA LEU A 68 -7.72 7.39 -36.56
C LEU A 68 -6.20 7.42 -36.65
N ASP A 69 -5.57 8.08 -35.69
CA ASP A 69 -4.12 8.15 -35.51
C ASP A 69 -3.72 7.35 -34.27
N VAL A 70 -2.86 6.36 -34.45
CA VAL A 70 -2.25 5.63 -33.32
C VAL A 70 -0.83 6.16 -33.08
N THR A 71 -0.59 6.65 -31.87
CA THR A 71 0.74 7.11 -31.43
C THR A 71 1.31 6.16 -30.40
N THR A 72 2.61 5.89 -30.50
CA THR A 72 3.37 5.12 -29.52
C THR A 72 4.55 5.95 -29.01
N ASP A 73 4.68 6.09 -27.69
CA ASP A 73 5.75 6.84 -27.04
C ASP A 73 6.11 6.18 -25.70
N ASP A 74 7.38 5.86 -25.46
CA ASP A 74 7.92 5.25 -24.22
C ASP A 74 7.02 4.18 -23.57
N GLY A 75 6.62 3.16 -24.34
CA GLY A 75 5.78 2.07 -23.82
C GLY A 75 4.29 2.41 -23.72
N ARG A 76 3.85 3.65 -23.94
CA ARG A 76 2.43 4.04 -24.02
C ARG A 76 1.95 4.05 -25.47
N CYS A 77 0.75 3.55 -25.69
CA CYS A 77 0.01 3.62 -26.95
C CYS A 77 -1.28 4.41 -26.74
N ALA A 78 -1.63 5.28 -27.68
CA ALA A 78 -2.88 6.04 -27.65
C ALA A 78 -3.49 6.09 -29.05
N LEU A 79 -4.80 5.85 -29.12
CA LEU A 79 -5.60 6.01 -30.33
C LEU A 79 -6.34 7.35 -30.25
N ARG A 80 -6.14 8.19 -31.27
CA ARG A 80 -6.75 9.51 -31.37
C ARG A 80 -7.59 9.63 -32.64
N CYS A 81 -8.66 10.41 -32.58
CA CYS A 81 -9.41 10.89 -33.74
C CYS A 81 -9.52 12.41 -33.61
N ASP A 82 -9.10 13.14 -34.63
CA ASP A 82 -9.13 14.62 -34.66
C ASP A 82 -8.48 15.27 -33.41
N GLY A 83 -7.35 14.72 -32.97
CA GLY A 83 -6.61 15.18 -31.79
C GLY A 83 -7.17 14.73 -30.44
N THR A 84 -8.38 14.17 -30.40
CA THR A 84 -9.00 13.65 -29.17
C THR A 84 -8.59 12.20 -28.92
N GLU A 85 -8.16 11.87 -27.70
CA GLU A 85 -7.80 10.50 -27.29
C GLU A 85 -9.05 9.68 -26.94
N TYR A 86 -9.23 8.52 -27.57
CA TYR A 86 -10.39 7.64 -27.35
C TYR A 86 -10.02 6.34 -26.62
N ALA A 87 -8.81 5.82 -26.85
CA ALA A 87 -8.29 4.67 -26.14
C ALA A 87 -6.81 4.83 -25.81
N THR A 88 -6.41 4.31 -24.65
CA THR A 88 -5.00 4.23 -24.23
C THR A 88 -4.65 2.83 -23.76
N ALA A 89 -3.37 2.49 -23.89
CA ALA A 89 -2.79 1.28 -23.35
C ALA A 89 -1.29 1.49 -23.07
N ARG A 90 -0.67 0.59 -22.31
CA ARG A 90 0.78 0.40 -22.30
C ARG A 90 1.12 -0.85 -23.10
N HIS A 91 2.06 -0.78 -24.03
CA HIS A 91 2.56 -1.97 -24.71
C HIS A 91 3.75 -2.54 -23.95
N ARG A 92 3.80 -3.87 -23.88
CA ARG A 92 4.95 -4.61 -23.37
C ARG A 92 5.44 -5.58 -24.42
N ASP A 93 6.75 -5.56 -24.57
CA ASP A 93 7.49 -6.25 -25.61
C ASP A 93 8.16 -7.50 -25.02
N ALA A 94 7.73 -8.70 -25.45
CA ALA A 94 8.26 -9.97 -24.96
C ALA A 94 8.49 -10.99 -26.11
N PRO A 95 9.51 -11.87 -26.02
CA PRO A 95 9.69 -12.97 -26.97
C PRO A 95 8.46 -13.89 -27.03
N LEU A 96 8.14 -14.44 -28.20
CA LEU A 96 7.00 -15.36 -28.36
C LEU A 96 7.27 -16.69 -27.64
N PRO A 97 6.55 -17.03 -26.55
CA PRO A 97 6.77 -18.28 -25.85
C PRO A 97 6.18 -19.46 -26.66
N PRO A 98 6.58 -20.71 -26.35
CA PRO A 98 6.06 -21.92 -27.00
C PRO A 98 4.53 -22.03 -26.91
N PRO A 99 3.83 -22.51 -27.96
CA PRO A 99 2.37 -22.60 -27.99
C PRO A 99 1.80 -23.32 -26.75
N ARG A 100 0.76 -22.75 -26.14
CA ARG A 100 0.03 -23.38 -25.02
C ARG A 100 -1.24 -23.99 -25.58
N TYR A 101 -1.55 -25.24 -25.24
CA TYR A 101 -2.76 -25.93 -25.69
C TYR A 101 -3.72 -26.17 -24.52
N LEU A 102 -5.02 -26.01 -24.75
CA LEU A 102 -6.11 -26.35 -23.85
C LEU A 102 -6.76 -27.67 -24.28
N ASP A 103 -7.24 -28.44 -23.32
CA ASP A 103 -8.09 -29.60 -23.61
C ASP A 103 -9.48 -29.14 -24.07
N VAL A 104 -9.69 -29.11 -25.39
CA VAL A 104 -10.94 -28.72 -26.02
C VAL A 104 -12.12 -29.60 -25.58
N ALA A 105 -11.89 -30.88 -25.29
CA ALA A 105 -12.94 -31.77 -24.81
C ALA A 105 -13.37 -31.41 -23.38
N GLY A 106 -12.40 -31.15 -22.49
CA GLY A 106 -12.62 -30.67 -21.12
C GLY A 106 -13.32 -29.32 -21.05
N LEU A 107 -13.02 -28.39 -21.96
CA LEU A 107 -13.73 -27.10 -22.07
C LEU A 107 -15.24 -27.30 -22.31
N GLY A 108 -15.61 -28.28 -23.13
CA GLY A 108 -17.01 -28.61 -23.40
C GLY A 108 -17.74 -29.18 -22.18
N ALA A 109 -17.07 -29.99 -21.36
CA ALA A 109 -17.65 -30.59 -20.15
C ALA A 109 -18.06 -29.55 -19.10
N GLY A 110 -17.30 -28.45 -18.98
CA GLY A 110 -17.61 -27.34 -18.06
C GLY A 110 -18.73 -26.40 -18.50
N CYS A 111 -19.22 -26.54 -19.73
CA CYS A 111 -20.29 -25.74 -20.34
C CYS A 111 -21.33 -26.66 -21.02
N ALA A 112 -22.16 -27.32 -20.21
CA ALA A 112 -23.07 -28.35 -20.71
C ALA A 112 -24.32 -27.79 -21.40
N GLU A 113 -24.82 -26.62 -20.98
CA GLU A 113 -26.11 -26.07 -21.41
C GLU A 113 -25.99 -25.33 -22.75
N PRO A 114 -26.70 -25.71 -23.83
CA PRO A 114 -26.66 -24.96 -25.07
C PRO A 114 -27.35 -23.60 -24.91
N VAL A 115 -26.71 -22.53 -25.39
CA VAL A 115 -27.32 -21.19 -25.48
C VAL A 115 -27.99 -21.07 -26.86
N PRO A 116 -29.32 -20.95 -26.95
CA PRO A 116 -29.99 -20.73 -28.23
C PRO A 116 -29.55 -19.41 -28.85
N LEU A 117 -29.21 -19.40 -30.15
CA LEU A 117 -28.85 -18.16 -30.87
C LEU A 117 -29.96 -17.10 -30.80
N ALA A 118 -31.22 -17.52 -30.72
CA ALA A 118 -32.35 -16.61 -30.50
C ALA A 118 -32.25 -15.84 -29.17
N GLY A 119 -31.68 -16.46 -28.12
CA GLY A 119 -31.42 -15.82 -26.82
C GLY A 119 -30.29 -14.79 -26.90
N LEU A 120 -29.24 -15.09 -27.66
CA LEU A 120 -28.17 -14.12 -27.95
C LEU A 120 -28.70 -12.92 -28.73
N ASP A 121 -29.57 -13.14 -29.72
CA ASP A 121 -30.18 -12.05 -30.49
C ASP A 121 -31.18 -11.23 -29.66
N ALA A 122 -31.88 -11.86 -28.70
CA ALA A 122 -32.71 -11.14 -27.74
C ALA A 122 -31.86 -10.24 -26.83
N TRP A 123 -30.74 -10.76 -26.32
CA TRP A 123 -29.79 -9.97 -25.54
C TRP A 123 -29.22 -8.80 -26.36
N ARG A 124 -28.79 -9.02 -27.61
CA ARG A 124 -28.30 -7.95 -28.51
C ARG A 124 -29.34 -6.85 -28.72
N ARG A 125 -30.63 -7.20 -28.85
CA ARG A 125 -31.71 -6.20 -28.95
C ARG A 125 -31.88 -5.41 -27.66
N ALA A 126 -31.71 -6.06 -26.51
CA ALA A 126 -31.79 -5.43 -25.19
C ALA A 126 -30.53 -4.62 -24.84
N SER A 127 -29.38 -4.90 -25.44
CA SER A 127 -28.09 -4.28 -25.11
C SER A 127 -27.92 -2.86 -25.67
N GLY A 128 -28.92 -2.25 -26.30
CA GLY A 128 -28.82 -0.90 -26.88
C GLY A 128 -27.80 -0.73 -28.02
N ILE A 129 -27.17 -1.82 -28.46
CA ILE A 129 -26.18 -1.88 -29.54
C ILE A 129 -26.77 -2.70 -30.68
N THR A 130 -26.88 -2.08 -31.86
CA THR A 130 -27.28 -2.79 -33.06
C THR A 130 -26.05 -3.40 -33.72
N TYR A 131 -25.97 -4.73 -33.67
CA TYR A 131 -24.95 -5.53 -34.36
C TYR A 131 -25.46 -5.99 -35.73
N GLY A 132 -24.82 -5.48 -36.78
CA GLY A 132 -24.99 -5.92 -38.17
C GLY A 132 -24.23 -7.22 -38.47
N PRO A 133 -24.31 -7.72 -39.72
CA PRO A 133 -23.75 -9.02 -40.11
C PRO A 133 -22.28 -9.23 -39.73
N ALA A 134 -21.44 -8.20 -39.83
CA ALA A 134 -20.01 -8.31 -39.53
C ALA A 134 -19.73 -8.70 -38.07
N TYR A 135 -20.49 -8.17 -37.10
CA TYR A 135 -20.29 -8.41 -35.65
C TYR A 135 -21.08 -9.62 -35.09
N ARG A 136 -21.74 -10.40 -35.95
CA ARG A 136 -22.45 -11.64 -35.57
C ARG A 136 -21.60 -12.88 -35.80
N ALA A 137 -20.44 -12.93 -35.14
CA ALA A 137 -19.44 -13.98 -35.35
C ALA A 137 -19.63 -15.25 -34.49
N ILE A 138 -20.41 -15.19 -33.40
CA ILE A 138 -20.77 -16.38 -32.59
C ILE A 138 -21.66 -17.33 -33.42
N ARG A 139 -21.22 -18.58 -33.60
CA ARG A 139 -21.94 -19.65 -34.34
C ARG A 139 -22.69 -20.60 -33.44
N SER A 140 -22.14 -20.89 -32.27
CA SER A 140 -22.79 -21.64 -31.21
C SER A 140 -22.18 -21.23 -29.88
N ALA A 141 -22.95 -21.28 -28.79
CA ALA A 141 -22.44 -21.05 -27.46
C ALA A 141 -23.03 -22.07 -26.50
N ARG A 142 -22.25 -22.44 -25.48
CA ARG A 142 -22.70 -23.28 -24.37
C ARG A 142 -22.36 -22.59 -23.06
N ARG A 143 -23.24 -22.68 -22.08
CA ARG A 143 -23.15 -22.06 -20.77
C ARG A 143 -22.83 -23.11 -19.71
N GLY A 144 -22.07 -22.69 -18.72
CA GLY A 144 -21.88 -23.37 -17.43
C GLY A 144 -21.95 -22.35 -16.29
N PRO A 145 -21.77 -22.79 -15.04
CA PRO A 145 -21.78 -21.90 -13.87
C PRO A 145 -20.73 -20.78 -14.02
N GLY A 146 -21.18 -19.54 -14.16
CA GLY A 146 -20.30 -18.36 -14.30
C GLY A 146 -19.48 -18.27 -15.58
N ARG A 147 -19.71 -19.12 -16.59
CA ARG A 147 -18.89 -19.16 -17.82
C ARG A 147 -19.66 -19.51 -19.09
N ILE A 148 -19.15 -19.06 -20.23
CA ILE A 148 -19.65 -19.37 -21.57
C ILE A 148 -18.49 -19.81 -22.47
N LEU A 149 -18.69 -20.92 -23.16
CA LEU A 149 -17.84 -21.37 -24.26
C LEU A 149 -18.53 -21.06 -25.59
N ALA A 150 -17.96 -20.15 -26.37
CA ALA A 150 -18.49 -19.74 -27.67
C ALA A 150 -17.60 -20.24 -28.81
N VAL A 151 -18.21 -20.82 -29.84
CA VAL A 151 -17.58 -21.08 -31.14
C VAL A 151 -17.75 -19.83 -31.98
N VAL A 152 -16.65 -19.19 -32.36
CA VAL A 152 -16.63 -17.91 -33.07
C VAL A 152 -15.97 -18.09 -34.43
N ARG A 153 -16.63 -17.62 -35.50
CA ARG A 153 -16.11 -17.64 -36.87
C ARG A 153 -16.37 -16.31 -37.56
N THR A 154 -15.29 -15.62 -37.90
CA THR A 154 -15.33 -14.40 -38.72
C THR A 154 -15.45 -14.74 -40.21
N GLY A 155 -16.08 -13.88 -41.01
CA GLY A 155 -16.14 -14.05 -42.47
C GLY A 155 -14.84 -13.61 -43.14
N ASP A 156 -14.57 -14.14 -44.34
CA ASP A 156 -13.31 -13.91 -45.06
C ASP A 156 -13.18 -12.48 -45.66
N ASP A 157 -14.28 -11.70 -45.72
CA ASP A 157 -14.36 -10.43 -46.47
C ASP A 157 -14.50 -9.13 -45.64
N THR A 158 -14.38 -9.15 -44.30
CA THR A 158 -14.84 -8.01 -43.46
C THR A 158 -13.80 -6.94 -43.12
N THR A 159 -12.66 -6.79 -43.82
CA THR A 159 -11.64 -5.78 -43.43
C THR A 159 -10.93 -5.09 -44.61
N CYS A 160 -10.86 -3.74 -44.59
CA CYS A 160 -10.04 -2.93 -45.50
C CYS A 160 -8.50 -3.13 -45.33
N ALA A 161 -8.04 -3.82 -44.27
CA ALA A 161 -6.64 -4.17 -44.03
C ALA A 161 -6.51 -5.39 -43.09
N PRO A 162 -5.49 -6.26 -43.25
CA PRO A 162 -5.37 -7.51 -42.49
C PRO A 162 -5.29 -7.28 -40.96
N ALA A 163 -6.32 -7.72 -40.23
CA ALA A 163 -6.37 -7.64 -38.77
C ALA A 163 -5.43 -8.62 -38.07
N PHE A 164 -4.86 -8.19 -36.94
CA PHE A 164 -4.06 -9.06 -36.07
C PHE A 164 -4.98 -9.88 -35.17
N VAL A 165 -5.97 -9.21 -34.56
CA VAL A 165 -7.12 -9.83 -33.91
C VAL A 165 -8.37 -9.31 -34.61
N PRO A 166 -9.14 -10.14 -35.33
CA PRO A 166 -10.34 -9.69 -36.02
C PRO A 166 -11.32 -8.99 -35.06
N PRO A 167 -11.72 -7.73 -35.30
CA PRO A 167 -12.59 -7.00 -34.39
C PRO A 167 -13.92 -7.70 -34.08
N PRO A 168 -14.61 -8.35 -35.05
CA PRO A 168 -15.82 -9.12 -34.74
C PRO A 168 -15.61 -10.32 -33.81
N LEU A 169 -14.44 -10.93 -33.86
CA LEU A 169 -14.08 -12.06 -32.99
C LEU A 169 -13.87 -11.57 -31.56
N LEU A 170 -13.10 -10.49 -31.40
CA LEU A 170 -12.85 -9.88 -30.11
C LEU A 170 -14.13 -9.33 -29.49
N ASP A 171 -14.99 -8.71 -30.30
CA ASP A 171 -16.28 -8.22 -29.81
C ASP A 171 -17.21 -9.36 -29.35
N SER A 172 -17.13 -10.54 -29.99
CA SER A 172 -17.87 -11.72 -29.54
C SER A 172 -17.51 -12.17 -28.12
N VAL A 173 -16.27 -11.89 -27.66
CA VAL A 173 -15.87 -12.12 -26.26
C VAL A 173 -16.64 -11.19 -25.33
N PHE A 174 -16.76 -9.91 -25.67
CA PHE A 174 -17.53 -8.94 -24.90
C PHE A 174 -19.03 -9.28 -24.90
N GLN A 175 -19.57 -9.71 -26.04
CA GLN A 175 -20.97 -10.17 -26.13
C GLN A 175 -21.21 -11.40 -25.24
N ALA A 176 -20.30 -12.37 -25.21
CA ALA A 176 -20.41 -13.54 -24.34
C ALA A 176 -20.33 -13.18 -22.85
N LEU A 177 -19.47 -12.23 -22.47
CA LEU A 177 -19.39 -11.74 -21.08
C LEU A 177 -20.67 -11.00 -20.68
N GLY A 178 -21.19 -10.12 -21.54
CA GLY A 178 -22.45 -9.41 -21.29
C GLY A 178 -23.65 -10.36 -21.21
N LEU A 179 -23.60 -11.50 -21.91
CA LEU A 179 -24.64 -12.53 -21.85
C LEU A 179 -24.66 -13.25 -20.49
N LEU A 180 -23.50 -13.46 -19.83
CA LEU A 180 -23.40 -14.09 -18.49
C LEU A 180 -24.15 -13.31 -17.40
N ASP A 181 -24.45 -12.05 -17.63
CA ASP A 181 -25.19 -11.18 -16.70
C ASP A 181 -26.70 -11.10 -17.01
N ALA A 182 -27.19 -11.86 -17.99
CA ALA A 182 -28.60 -11.89 -18.42
C ALA A 182 -29.23 -10.52 -18.76
N GLY A 183 -28.40 -9.48 -18.94
CA GLY A 183 -28.85 -8.11 -19.20
C GLY A 183 -29.12 -7.27 -17.95
N ALA A 184 -28.77 -7.72 -16.74
CA ALA A 184 -28.96 -6.96 -15.50
C ALA A 184 -28.25 -5.58 -15.54
N ALA A 185 -27.12 -5.49 -16.25
CA ALA A 185 -26.38 -4.25 -16.47
C ALA A 185 -26.82 -3.41 -17.70
N GLY A 186 -27.89 -3.77 -18.43
CA GLY A 186 -28.37 -3.00 -19.58
C GLY A 186 -27.40 -2.95 -20.78
N ALA A 187 -27.28 -1.80 -21.44
CA ALA A 187 -26.48 -1.63 -22.67
C ALA A 187 -24.97 -1.59 -22.40
N CYS A 188 -24.31 -2.74 -22.19
CA CYS A 188 -22.93 -2.72 -21.71
C CYS A 188 -21.87 -2.49 -22.81
N LEU A 189 -20.99 -1.51 -22.61
CA LEU A 189 -19.81 -1.25 -23.45
C LEU A 189 -18.51 -1.62 -22.72
N PRO A 190 -17.48 -2.09 -23.44
CA PRO A 190 -16.15 -2.28 -22.86
C PRO A 190 -15.58 -0.95 -22.35
N TRP A 191 -15.30 -0.89 -21.05
CA TRP A 191 -14.74 0.29 -20.37
C TRP A 191 -13.24 0.14 -20.15
N TYR A 192 -12.82 -1.06 -19.77
CA TYR A 192 -11.45 -1.36 -19.40
C TYR A 192 -11.12 -2.82 -19.68
N VAL A 193 -9.89 -3.07 -20.11
CA VAL A 193 -9.29 -4.41 -20.15
C VAL A 193 -7.91 -4.32 -19.51
N GLY A 194 -7.72 -5.03 -18.39
CA GLY A 194 -6.49 -4.94 -17.62
C GLY A 194 -5.27 -5.46 -18.37
N ARG A 195 -5.43 -6.52 -19.16
CA ARG A 195 -4.38 -7.07 -20.01
C ARG A 195 -4.97 -7.79 -21.22
N ILE A 196 -4.36 -7.59 -22.38
CA ILE A 196 -4.63 -8.32 -23.62
C ILE A 196 -3.32 -8.87 -24.15
N THR A 197 -3.26 -10.19 -24.33
CA THR A 197 -2.07 -10.88 -24.82
C THR A 197 -2.42 -11.63 -26.09
N ALA A 198 -2.00 -11.11 -27.24
CA ALA A 198 -2.23 -11.69 -28.56
C ALA A 198 -0.95 -12.35 -29.06
N ARG A 199 -0.98 -13.68 -29.22
CA ARG A 199 0.21 -14.48 -29.50
C ARG A 199 0.51 -14.58 -30.99
N ARG A 200 -0.54 -14.71 -31.80
CA ARG A 200 -0.46 -14.86 -33.26
C ARG A 200 -1.66 -14.20 -33.92
N ARG A 201 -1.54 -13.95 -35.22
CA ARG A 201 -2.67 -13.49 -36.03
C ARG A 201 -3.77 -14.56 -36.02
N ILE A 202 -5.00 -14.15 -35.73
CA ILE A 202 -6.13 -15.06 -35.61
C ILE A 202 -6.90 -15.13 -36.93
N THR A 203 -7.14 -16.34 -37.42
CA THR A 203 -7.91 -16.62 -38.63
C THR A 203 -8.80 -17.85 -38.42
N GLY A 204 -9.89 -17.96 -39.18
CA GLY A 204 -10.77 -19.13 -39.17
C GLY A 204 -11.69 -19.22 -37.95
N THR A 205 -11.99 -20.45 -37.53
CA THR A 205 -12.90 -20.75 -36.41
C THR A 205 -12.11 -20.94 -35.13
N VAL A 206 -12.54 -20.26 -34.05
CA VAL A 206 -11.93 -20.33 -32.72
C VAL A 206 -12.95 -20.68 -31.65
N LEU A 207 -12.45 -21.11 -30.50
CA LEU A 207 -13.18 -21.33 -29.27
C LEU A 207 -12.83 -20.22 -28.29
N ALA A 208 -13.81 -19.46 -27.82
CA ALA A 208 -13.66 -18.44 -26.80
C ALA A 208 -14.32 -18.92 -25.49
N LEU A 209 -13.51 -19.22 -24.47
CA LEU A 209 -13.98 -19.44 -23.11
C LEU A 209 -14.00 -18.08 -22.40
N VAL A 210 -15.16 -17.68 -21.90
CA VAL A 210 -15.39 -16.42 -21.19
C VAL A 210 -15.93 -16.73 -19.82
N GLU A 211 -15.32 -16.16 -18.78
CA GLU A 211 -15.65 -16.43 -17.39
C GLU A 211 -15.92 -15.12 -16.65
N ARG A 212 -16.99 -15.09 -15.86
CA ARG A 212 -17.31 -13.99 -14.96
C ARG A 212 -16.48 -14.12 -13.68
N GLU A 213 -16.00 -13.01 -13.13
CA GLU A 213 -15.35 -12.99 -11.81
C GLU A 213 -16.41 -13.16 -10.70
N ALA A 214 -16.15 -14.02 -9.70
CA ALA A 214 -17.05 -14.24 -8.56
C ALA A 214 -16.76 -13.23 -7.44
N GLY A 215 -17.80 -12.69 -6.77
CA GLY A 215 -17.62 -11.92 -5.53
C GLY A 215 -18.48 -10.67 -5.30
N GLU A 216 -19.30 -10.20 -6.25
CA GLU A 216 -20.18 -9.05 -6.02
C GLU A 216 -21.52 -9.28 -6.75
N GLU A 217 -22.66 -9.10 -6.05
CA GLU A 217 -23.92 -8.80 -6.76
C GLU A 217 -23.71 -7.53 -7.60
N PRO A 218 -24.40 -7.35 -8.75
CA PRO A 218 -24.16 -6.23 -9.66
C PRO A 218 -24.57 -4.88 -9.06
N ALA A 219 -23.87 -4.39 -8.05
CA ALA A 219 -23.97 -3.03 -7.60
C ALA A 219 -23.36 -2.14 -8.71
N ASN A 220 -24.21 -1.31 -9.34
CA ASN A 220 -23.85 -0.28 -10.34
C ASN A 220 -23.75 -0.69 -11.82
N GLY A 221 -24.39 -1.78 -12.28
CA GLY A 221 -24.56 -2.03 -13.72
C GLY A 221 -23.25 -2.22 -14.50
N ALA A 222 -22.29 -2.94 -13.90
CA ALA A 222 -21.02 -3.31 -14.52
C ALA A 222 -20.77 -4.82 -14.42
N VAL A 223 -20.20 -5.42 -15.47
CA VAL A 223 -19.89 -6.85 -15.56
C VAL A 223 -18.39 -7.03 -15.71
N ARG A 224 -17.79 -7.86 -14.86
CA ARG A 224 -16.36 -8.16 -14.89
C ARG A 224 -16.08 -9.61 -15.23
N GLY A 225 -15.00 -9.85 -15.98
CA GLY A 225 -14.62 -11.19 -16.37
C GLY A 225 -13.27 -11.29 -17.06
N ARG A 226 -12.96 -12.49 -17.52
CA ARG A 226 -11.75 -12.84 -18.28
C ARG A 226 -12.11 -13.72 -19.46
N ALA A 227 -11.22 -13.83 -20.43
CA ALA A 227 -11.44 -14.68 -21.59
C ALA A 227 -10.15 -15.30 -22.13
N ILE A 228 -10.26 -16.54 -22.62
CA ILE A 228 -9.21 -17.23 -23.36
C ILE A 228 -9.78 -17.69 -24.70
N VAL A 229 -9.08 -17.37 -25.78
CA VAL A 229 -9.43 -17.78 -27.14
C VAL A 229 -8.38 -18.75 -27.66
N CYS A 230 -8.82 -19.91 -28.14
CA CYS A 230 -7.98 -20.95 -28.72
C CYS A 230 -8.49 -21.45 -30.07
N ASN A 231 -7.61 -22.07 -30.87
CA ASN A 231 -8.03 -22.75 -32.10
C ASN A 231 -8.71 -24.10 -31.80
N GLN A 232 -9.14 -24.83 -32.83
CA GLN A 232 -9.83 -26.11 -32.67
C GLN A 232 -8.95 -27.23 -32.11
N GLN A 233 -7.63 -27.06 -32.13
CA GLN A 233 -6.65 -27.97 -31.52
C GLN A 233 -6.34 -27.58 -30.07
N GLY A 234 -6.93 -26.48 -29.56
CA GLY A 234 -6.70 -25.97 -28.22
C GLY A 234 -5.55 -24.98 -28.09
N GLU A 235 -4.81 -24.65 -29.16
CA GLU A 235 -3.73 -23.66 -29.10
C GLU A 235 -4.30 -22.29 -28.70
N VAL A 236 -3.82 -21.74 -27.59
CA VAL A 236 -4.21 -20.42 -27.09
C VAL A 236 -3.63 -19.35 -27.99
N LEU A 237 -4.52 -18.52 -28.55
CA LEU A 237 -4.18 -17.45 -29.48
C LEU A 237 -4.28 -16.07 -28.84
N LEU A 238 -5.23 -15.88 -27.91
CA LEU A 238 -5.53 -14.61 -27.27
C LEU A 238 -6.03 -14.82 -25.84
N GLU A 239 -5.54 -13.98 -24.94
CA GLU A 239 -5.95 -13.96 -23.53
C GLU A 239 -6.33 -12.52 -23.13
N LEU A 240 -7.42 -12.39 -22.38
CA LEU A 240 -7.92 -11.14 -21.82
C LEU A 240 -8.17 -11.31 -20.33
N ASP A 241 -7.59 -10.42 -19.52
CA ASP A 241 -7.82 -10.38 -18.08
C ASP A 241 -8.44 -9.06 -17.64
N ARG A 242 -9.30 -9.12 -16.61
CA ARG A 242 -9.97 -7.96 -16.00
C ARG A 242 -10.71 -7.13 -17.06
N ILE A 243 -11.55 -7.81 -17.85
CA ILE A 243 -12.51 -7.17 -18.77
C ILE A 243 -13.60 -6.55 -17.91
N THR A 244 -13.84 -5.25 -18.07
CA THR A 244 -14.94 -4.54 -17.41
C THR A 244 -15.88 -3.97 -18.46
N LEU A 245 -17.12 -4.43 -18.47
CA LEU A 245 -18.22 -3.85 -19.25
C LEU A 245 -19.09 -2.98 -18.33
N LYS A 246 -19.57 -1.82 -18.81
CA LYS A 246 -20.45 -0.92 -18.04
C LYS A 246 -21.67 -0.50 -18.85
N SER A 247 -22.81 -0.34 -18.19
CA SER A 247 -24.04 0.18 -18.82
C SER A 247 -23.82 1.54 -19.48
N ALA A 248 -24.16 1.65 -20.76
CA ALA A 248 -24.25 2.88 -21.51
C ALA A 248 -25.70 3.38 -21.41
N ALA A 249 -25.95 4.48 -20.69
CA ALA A 249 -27.21 5.19 -20.83
C ALA A 249 -27.43 5.55 -22.32
N PRO A 250 -28.67 5.49 -22.85
CA PRO A 250 -28.92 5.85 -24.23
C PRO A 250 -28.44 7.29 -24.48
N PRO A 251 -27.77 7.56 -25.61
CA PRO A 251 -27.21 8.87 -25.84
C PRO A 251 -28.32 9.91 -26.05
N ALA A 252 -28.19 11.04 -25.39
CA ALA A 252 -28.91 12.24 -25.79
C ALA A 252 -28.53 12.59 -27.25
N PRO A 253 -29.49 13.06 -28.07
CA PRO A 253 -29.23 13.51 -29.43
C PRO A 253 -28.23 14.68 -29.44
N ASP A 254 -27.60 14.89 -30.61
CA ASP A 254 -26.47 15.82 -30.82
C ASP A 254 -26.57 17.12 -30.01
N PRO A 255 -25.43 17.59 -29.47
CA PRO A 255 -25.42 18.68 -28.51
C PRO A 255 -25.92 19.96 -29.18
N LEU A 256 -27.15 20.34 -28.87
CA LEU A 256 -27.41 21.74 -28.59
C LEU A 256 -26.53 22.12 -27.39
N PRO A 257 -25.85 23.27 -27.40
CA PRO A 257 -25.00 23.67 -26.29
C PRO A 257 -25.85 23.70 -25.02
N SER A 258 -25.49 22.89 -24.02
CA SER A 258 -26.22 22.79 -22.76
C SER A 258 -25.27 22.51 -21.58
N PRO A 259 -25.67 22.87 -20.35
CA PRO A 259 -24.84 23.64 -19.44
C PRO A 259 -23.98 22.78 -18.50
N THR A 260 -22.72 23.21 -18.35
CA THR A 260 -21.78 23.03 -17.23
C THR A 260 -21.65 21.65 -16.55
N THR A 261 -20.64 20.88 -16.99
CA THR A 261 -19.96 19.77 -16.29
C THR A 261 -19.14 20.20 -15.06
N HIS A 262 -19.28 21.45 -14.63
CA HIS A 262 -18.43 22.09 -13.62
C HIS A 262 -19.28 22.93 -12.68
N LEU A 263 -18.86 22.99 -11.42
CA LEU A 263 -19.56 23.72 -10.36
C LEU A 263 -18.81 25.03 -10.12
N ILE A 264 -19.55 26.13 -10.22
CA ILE A 264 -19.11 27.46 -9.81
C ILE A 264 -19.94 27.83 -8.59
N GLU A 265 -19.30 28.01 -7.44
CA GLU A 265 -19.97 28.42 -6.20
C GLU A 265 -19.43 29.76 -5.73
N THR A 266 -20.23 30.49 -4.95
CA THR A 266 -19.79 31.66 -4.18
C THR A 266 -19.91 31.36 -2.70
N VAL A 267 -18.98 31.91 -1.91
CA VAL A 267 -19.06 31.84 -0.45
C VAL A 267 -19.98 32.97 0.04
N GLY A 268 -21.00 32.62 0.81
CA GLY A 268 -21.98 33.55 1.38
C GLY A 268 -22.22 33.28 2.87
N TRP A 269 -23.13 34.04 3.48
CA TRP A 269 -23.46 33.94 4.90
C TRP A 269 -24.97 33.94 5.11
N ARG A 270 -25.44 33.07 5.99
CA ARG A 270 -26.85 33.04 6.42
C ARG A 270 -26.96 33.25 7.91
N ARG A 271 -28.10 33.78 8.36
CA ARG A 271 -28.41 33.91 9.79
C ARG A 271 -28.34 32.54 10.47
N SER A 272 -27.68 32.49 11.62
CA SER A 272 -27.49 31.29 12.42
C SER A 272 -28.60 31.14 13.45
N GLU A 273 -29.04 29.90 13.67
CA GLU A 273 -29.91 29.53 14.80
C GLU A 273 -28.99 29.31 16.01
N THR A 274 -29.04 30.23 16.97
CA THR A 274 -28.08 30.25 18.09
C THR A 274 -28.26 29.06 19.02
N ALA A 275 -27.16 28.37 19.35
CA ALA A 275 -27.11 27.35 20.38
C ALA A 275 -26.40 27.87 21.66
N GLY A 276 -26.60 27.15 22.77
CA GLY A 276 -26.46 27.61 24.16
C GLY A 276 -25.03 27.94 24.66
N PRO A 277 -24.86 28.11 25.99
CA PRO A 277 -23.57 28.41 26.58
C PRO A 277 -22.55 27.28 26.35
N PRO A 278 -21.23 27.57 26.40
CA PRO A 278 -20.21 26.53 26.34
C PRO A 278 -20.41 25.52 27.48
N PRO A 279 -20.15 24.22 27.25
CA PRO A 279 -20.23 23.23 28.30
C PRO A 279 -19.10 23.44 29.32
N ASP A 280 -19.44 23.28 30.61
CA ASP A 280 -18.49 23.31 31.73
C ASP A 280 -17.37 22.27 31.49
N GLY A 281 -16.13 22.65 31.79
CA GLY A 281 -14.95 21.80 31.61
C GLY A 281 -14.05 21.80 32.84
N GLU A 282 -13.43 20.66 33.12
CA GLU A 282 -12.43 20.53 34.18
C GLU A 282 -11.05 20.91 33.65
N GLY A 283 -10.41 21.92 34.26
CA GLY A 283 -9.06 22.38 33.90
C GLY A 283 -8.98 23.89 33.69
N ALA A 284 -7.78 24.40 33.45
CA ALA A 284 -7.52 25.82 33.25
C ALA A 284 -8.01 26.32 31.88
N VAL A 285 -8.36 27.60 31.82
CA VAL A 285 -8.61 28.36 30.59
C VAL A 285 -7.40 29.24 30.27
N LEU A 286 -6.81 29.05 29.10
CA LEU A 286 -5.79 29.95 28.57
C LEU A 286 -6.42 30.97 27.64
N LEU A 287 -6.25 32.26 27.93
CA LEU A 287 -6.57 33.34 27.01
C LEU A 287 -5.28 33.91 26.41
N VAL A 288 -5.19 33.94 25.09
CA VAL A 288 -4.16 34.66 24.35
C VAL A 288 -4.81 35.90 23.73
N ALA A 289 -4.53 37.09 24.25
CA ALA A 289 -5.10 38.35 23.77
C ALA A 289 -4.10 39.50 23.92
N ALA A 290 -4.09 40.44 22.97
CA ALA A 290 -3.18 41.59 23.00
C ALA A 290 -3.54 42.65 24.06
N ASP A 291 -4.76 42.61 24.58
CA ASP A 291 -5.37 43.57 25.49
C ASP A 291 -6.38 42.85 26.42
N ASP A 292 -7.28 43.59 27.07
CA ASP A 292 -8.28 43.05 28.00
C ASP A 292 -9.50 42.40 27.32
N ARG A 293 -9.51 42.29 25.97
CA ARG A 293 -10.59 41.64 25.21
C ARG A 293 -10.74 40.18 25.59
N THR A 294 -11.76 39.92 26.39
CA THR A 294 -12.13 38.59 26.89
C THR A 294 -13.61 38.33 26.55
N PRO A 295 -13.96 37.17 25.96
CA PRO A 295 -15.35 36.77 25.75
C PRO A 295 -16.16 36.81 27.05
N ALA A 296 -17.34 37.43 27.02
CA ALA A 296 -18.22 37.50 28.17
C ALA A 296 -18.58 36.10 28.67
N GLY A 297 -18.46 35.89 29.99
CA GLY A 297 -18.67 34.59 30.63
C GLY A 297 -17.40 33.73 30.76
N LEU A 298 -16.32 34.05 30.04
CA LEU A 298 -15.04 33.36 30.17
C LEU A 298 -14.23 33.90 31.36
N ARG A 299 -13.70 33.01 32.20
CA ARG A 299 -12.75 33.36 33.27
C ARG A 299 -11.40 32.70 33.00
N PRO A 300 -10.41 33.43 32.45
CA PRO A 300 -9.11 32.85 32.16
C PRO A 300 -8.28 32.67 33.44
N ASP A 301 -7.69 31.50 33.59
CA ASP A 301 -6.71 31.21 34.65
C ASP A 301 -5.32 31.73 34.26
N ILE A 302 -5.01 31.68 32.96
CA ILE A 302 -3.75 32.15 32.40
C ILE A 302 -4.02 33.11 31.27
N ARG A 303 -3.22 34.18 31.23
CA ARG A 303 -3.22 35.16 30.15
C ARG A 303 -1.84 35.27 29.54
N LEU A 304 -1.79 35.17 28.21
CA LEU A 304 -0.62 35.47 27.38
C LEU A 304 -1.01 36.51 26.33
N THR A 305 -0.04 37.24 25.82
CA THR A 305 -0.18 38.06 24.62
C THR A 305 0.27 37.28 23.38
N PRO A 306 -0.21 37.62 22.16
CA PRO A 306 0.27 36.98 20.94
C PRO A 306 1.80 37.02 20.77
N GLY A 307 2.46 38.08 21.24
CA GLY A 307 3.92 38.21 21.22
C GLY A 307 4.66 37.28 22.19
N GLU A 308 3.97 36.72 23.18
CA GLU A 308 4.51 35.76 24.15
C GLU A 308 4.41 34.30 23.68
N LEU A 309 3.94 34.04 22.46
CA LEU A 309 3.85 32.69 21.88
C LEU A 309 5.22 32.16 21.39
N THR A 310 6.28 32.36 22.18
CA THR A 310 7.58 31.72 21.96
C THR A 310 7.58 30.30 22.54
N PRO A 311 8.38 29.36 22.00
CA PRO A 311 8.45 28.00 22.54
C PRO A 311 8.73 27.96 24.04
N GLU A 312 9.68 28.77 24.51
CA GLU A 312 10.10 28.78 25.92
C GLU A 312 8.97 29.25 26.84
N ARG A 313 8.24 30.30 26.42
CA ARG A 313 7.14 30.86 27.21
C ARG A 313 5.91 29.97 27.18
N LEU A 314 5.64 29.31 26.06
CA LEU A 314 4.60 28.30 25.94
C LEU A 314 4.89 27.09 26.81
N ASP A 315 6.13 26.59 26.84
CA ASP A 315 6.52 25.50 27.72
C ASP A 315 6.33 25.88 29.21
N GLU A 316 6.76 27.08 29.60
CA GLU A 316 6.59 27.59 30.96
C GLU A 316 5.11 27.74 31.35
N ALA A 317 4.31 28.38 30.49
CA ALA A 317 2.90 28.66 30.78
C ALA A 317 2.03 27.40 30.75
N LEU A 318 2.38 26.42 29.90
CA LEU A 318 1.59 25.21 29.71
C LEU A 318 2.04 24.03 30.58
N ALA A 319 3.21 24.07 31.22
CA ALA A 319 3.70 22.98 32.08
C ALA A 319 2.89 22.73 33.38
N PRO A 320 2.40 23.75 34.11
CA PRO A 320 1.79 23.53 35.43
C PRO A 320 0.30 23.20 35.40
N HIS A 321 -0.35 23.26 34.24
CA HIS A 321 -1.81 23.24 34.13
C HIS A 321 -2.30 22.25 33.09
N THR A 322 -3.40 21.58 33.39
CA THR A 322 -4.24 20.91 32.39
C THR A 322 -5.24 21.91 31.84
N PHE A 323 -5.30 22.11 30.52
CA PHE A 323 -6.22 23.06 29.91
C PHE A 323 -7.39 22.34 29.27
N HIS A 324 -8.59 22.86 29.49
CA HIS A 324 -9.77 22.38 28.77
C HIS A 324 -10.16 23.32 27.61
N GLU A 325 -9.76 24.59 27.69
CA GLU A 325 -10.07 25.59 26.67
C GLU A 325 -8.93 26.60 26.49
N VAL A 326 -8.63 26.90 25.23
CA VAL A 326 -7.68 27.90 24.79
C VAL A 326 -8.41 28.85 23.87
N VAL A 327 -8.41 30.13 24.21
CA VAL A 327 -9.02 31.18 23.41
C VAL A 327 -7.92 32.06 22.85
N TYR A 328 -7.75 32.07 21.53
CA TYR A 328 -6.84 32.97 20.83
C TYR A 328 -7.64 34.12 20.22
N VAL A 329 -7.48 35.33 20.78
CA VAL A 329 -8.04 36.57 20.24
C VAL A 329 -7.00 37.23 19.36
N ALA A 330 -7.27 37.26 18.06
CA ALA A 330 -6.33 37.74 17.07
C ALA A 330 -6.03 39.25 17.27
N PRO A 331 -4.75 39.65 17.15
CA PRO A 331 -4.38 41.07 17.16
C PRO A 331 -4.86 41.77 15.89
N GLU A 332 -5.37 42.99 16.03
CA GLU A 332 -5.82 43.82 14.92
C GLU A 332 -4.66 44.61 14.28
N GLY A 333 -4.80 44.99 13.01
CA GLY A 333 -3.85 45.88 12.33
C GLY A 333 -2.66 45.19 11.65
N LEU A 334 -2.59 43.86 11.62
CA LEU A 334 -1.52 43.09 10.96
C LEU A 334 -1.72 42.93 9.45
N SER A 335 -1.98 44.03 8.76
CA SER A 335 -2.41 44.04 7.35
C SER A 335 -1.29 43.77 6.33
N GLY A 336 -0.02 43.78 6.76
CA GLY A 336 1.17 43.57 5.93
C GLY A 336 1.60 42.09 5.87
N ALA A 337 2.16 41.67 4.73
CA ALA A 337 2.55 40.26 4.52
C ALA A 337 3.56 39.72 5.55
N GLY A 338 4.57 40.51 5.91
CA GLY A 338 5.59 40.14 6.91
C GLY A 338 5.00 39.94 8.30
N PRO A 339 4.38 40.97 8.90
CA PRO A 339 3.74 40.87 10.21
C PRO A 339 2.66 39.78 10.28
N ALA A 340 1.85 39.59 9.23
CA ALA A 340 0.88 38.52 9.15
C ALA A 340 1.54 37.12 9.14
N THR A 341 2.68 36.96 8.45
CA THR A 341 3.43 35.71 8.40
C THR A 341 4.02 35.38 9.77
N GLU A 342 4.60 36.37 10.46
CA GLU A 342 5.16 36.21 11.81
C GLU A 342 4.07 35.83 12.82
N ALA A 343 2.92 36.52 12.79
CA ALA A 343 1.81 36.20 13.66
C ALA A 343 1.20 34.81 13.37
N LEU A 344 1.11 34.39 12.10
CA LEU A 344 0.70 33.02 11.76
C LEU A 344 1.70 32.00 12.31
N GLN A 345 3.01 32.24 12.21
CA GLN A 345 4.02 31.35 12.78
C GLN A 345 3.88 31.21 14.30
N GLN A 346 3.51 32.27 15.01
CA GLN A 346 3.20 32.23 16.44
C GLN A 346 1.97 31.37 16.74
N VAL A 347 0.91 31.46 15.93
CA VAL A 347 -0.26 30.57 16.08
C VAL A 347 0.10 29.12 15.78
N PHE A 348 0.94 28.85 14.77
CA PHE A 348 1.47 27.50 14.53
C PHE A 348 2.32 27.00 15.71
N ALA A 349 3.08 27.88 16.37
CA ALA A 349 3.80 27.52 17.59
C ALA A 349 2.83 27.16 18.73
N LEU A 350 1.79 27.96 18.97
CA LEU A 350 0.75 27.63 19.93
C LEU A 350 0.13 26.26 19.63
N VAL A 351 -0.35 26.05 18.40
CA VAL A 351 -0.97 24.79 17.96
C VAL A 351 -0.03 23.60 18.16
N ARG A 352 1.27 23.75 17.86
CA ARG A 352 2.27 22.69 18.10
C ARG A 352 2.34 22.28 19.58
N HIS A 353 2.36 23.25 20.49
CA HIS A 353 2.45 22.96 21.93
C HIS A 353 1.14 22.42 22.50
N LEU A 354 -0.01 22.84 21.94
CA LEU A 354 -1.31 22.28 22.27
C LEU A 354 -1.46 20.85 21.75
N ALA A 355 -1.05 20.57 20.51
CA ALA A 355 -1.14 19.25 19.89
C ALA A 355 -0.18 18.22 20.53
N ALA A 356 0.92 18.68 21.15
CA ALA A 356 1.81 17.85 21.94
C ALA A 356 1.19 17.38 23.27
N ARG A 357 0.00 17.90 23.64
CA ARG A 357 -0.73 17.58 24.88
C ARG A 357 -2.05 16.88 24.57
N PRO A 358 -2.08 15.56 24.33
CA PRO A 358 -3.32 14.84 24.08
C PRO A 358 -4.11 14.56 25.38
N PRO A 359 -5.44 14.80 25.41
CA PRO A 359 -6.25 15.38 24.35
C PRO A 359 -5.99 16.89 24.21
N MET A 360 -5.87 17.37 22.95
CA MET A 360 -5.62 18.79 22.70
C MET A 360 -6.81 19.62 23.21
N PRO A 361 -6.57 20.71 23.98
CA PRO A 361 -7.65 21.54 24.54
C PRO A 361 -8.54 22.13 23.45
N ARG A 362 -9.81 22.43 23.78
CA ARG A 362 -10.70 23.15 22.87
C ARG A 362 -10.03 24.44 22.43
N LEU A 363 -10.04 24.74 21.13
CA LEU A 363 -9.40 25.94 20.59
C LEU A 363 -10.46 26.85 19.96
N LEU A 364 -10.66 28.02 20.53
CA LEU A 364 -11.48 29.07 19.94
C LEU A 364 -10.56 30.15 19.37
N ILE A 365 -10.61 30.35 18.05
CA ILE A 365 -9.93 31.47 17.39
C ILE A 365 -10.98 32.57 17.15
N VAL A 366 -10.76 33.71 17.80
CA VAL A 366 -11.61 34.90 17.66
C VAL A 366 -10.89 35.89 16.75
N THR A 367 -11.54 36.24 15.65
CA THR A 367 -11.08 37.25 14.69
C THR A 367 -11.99 38.48 14.72
N THR A 368 -11.51 39.58 14.14
CA THR A 368 -12.32 40.79 13.94
C THR A 368 -12.28 41.16 12.45
N GLY A 369 -13.43 41.17 11.78
CA GLY A 369 -13.51 41.52 10.36
C GLY A 369 -12.76 40.58 9.41
N ALA A 370 -12.79 39.27 9.64
CA ALA A 370 -12.21 38.26 8.73
C ALA A 370 -12.98 38.13 7.41
N HIS A 371 -14.27 38.47 7.41
CA HIS A 371 -15.18 38.21 6.28
C HIS A 371 -16.14 39.36 5.99
N GLN A 372 -16.53 39.48 4.71
CA GLN A 372 -17.69 40.25 4.25
C GLN A 372 -18.95 39.43 4.47
N VAL A 373 -19.77 39.81 5.45
CA VAL A 373 -20.98 39.09 5.85
C VAL A 373 -22.22 39.88 5.43
N SER A 374 -22.26 41.19 5.72
CA SER A 374 -23.29 42.13 5.26
C SER A 374 -22.95 42.78 3.92
N GLY A 375 -21.68 42.77 3.52
CA GLY A 375 -21.18 43.21 2.21
C GLY A 375 -20.53 44.59 2.19
N ASP A 376 -20.62 45.34 3.29
CA ASP A 376 -20.00 46.65 3.49
C ASP A 376 -18.65 46.57 4.24
N GLU A 377 -18.33 45.41 4.80
CA GLU A 377 -17.09 45.24 5.57
C GLU A 377 -15.85 45.21 4.66
N THR A 378 -14.72 45.59 5.26
CA THR A 378 -13.40 45.55 4.62
C THR A 378 -12.57 44.48 5.31
N PRO A 379 -12.46 43.26 4.74
CA PRO A 379 -11.82 42.15 5.45
C PRO A 379 -10.33 42.35 5.69
N ASP A 380 -9.84 41.86 6.83
CA ASP A 380 -8.40 41.77 7.10
C ASP A 380 -7.86 40.40 6.60
N PRO A 381 -6.90 40.39 5.65
CA PRO A 381 -6.32 39.16 5.12
C PRO A 381 -5.68 38.24 6.16
N PHE A 382 -5.08 38.80 7.22
CA PHE A 382 -4.51 38.00 8.31
C PHE A 382 -5.61 37.25 9.08
N MET A 383 -6.73 37.93 9.34
CA MET A 383 -7.89 37.34 9.99
C MET A 383 -8.49 36.22 9.14
N THR A 384 -8.62 36.43 7.82
CA THR A 384 -9.07 35.36 6.90
C THR A 384 -8.10 34.18 6.86
N ALA A 385 -6.79 34.42 6.95
CA ALA A 385 -5.79 33.35 6.98
C ALA A 385 -5.92 32.43 8.20
N LEU A 386 -6.26 33.00 9.37
CA LEU A 386 -6.54 32.22 10.59
C LEU A 386 -7.74 31.29 10.42
N TRP A 387 -8.74 31.69 9.62
CA TRP A 387 -9.88 30.83 9.30
C TRP A 387 -9.48 29.65 8.41
N GLY A 388 -8.62 29.86 7.41
CA GLY A 388 -8.05 28.77 6.61
C GLY A 388 -7.26 27.77 7.46
N LEU A 389 -6.48 28.28 8.42
CA LEU A 389 -5.78 27.45 9.42
C LEU A 389 -6.78 26.67 10.29
N GLY A 390 -7.70 27.34 10.97
CA GLY A 390 -8.62 26.70 11.92
C GLY A 390 -9.55 25.68 11.28
N ARG A 391 -9.99 25.91 10.03
CA ARG A 391 -10.71 24.92 9.23
C ARG A 391 -9.90 23.64 9.04
N THR A 392 -8.60 23.78 8.77
CA THR A 392 -7.72 22.62 8.58
C THR A 392 -7.37 21.94 9.91
N LEU A 393 -7.18 22.70 10.99
CA LEU A 393 -6.97 22.14 12.32
C LEU A 393 -8.14 21.27 12.80
N ARG A 394 -9.38 21.60 12.42
CA ARG A 394 -10.55 20.78 12.72
C ARG A 394 -10.51 19.41 12.00
N VAL A 395 -9.92 19.36 10.79
CA VAL A 395 -9.69 18.10 10.07
C VAL A 395 -8.49 17.33 10.65
N GLU A 396 -7.41 18.02 11.04
CA GLU A 396 -6.21 17.41 11.65
C GLU A 396 -6.44 16.94 13.10
N HIS A 397 -7.41 17.54 13.81
CA HIS A 397 -7.71 17.24 15.21
C HIS A 397 -9.21 16.98 15.43
N PRO A 398 -9.79 15.91 14.85
CA PRO A 398 -11.24 15.65 14.88
C PRO A 398 -11.79 15.40 16.29
N ARG A 399 -10.93 15.07 17.25
CA ARG A 399 -11.28 14.85 18.67
C ARG A 399 -11.23 16.12 19.53
N THR A 400 -10.83 17.25 18.95
CA THR A 400 -10.74 18.54 19.61
C THR A 400 -11.71 19.50 18.95
N THR A 401 -12.48 20.21 19.76
CA THR A 401 -13.36 21.27 19.25
C THR A 401 -12.52 22.49 18.86
N VAL A 402 -12.34 22.71 17.56
CA VAL A 402 -11.76 23.94 16.99
C VAL A 402 -12.88 24.80 16.44
N ARG A 403 -13.01 26.02 16.95
CA ARG A 403 -14.09 26.95 16.60
C ARG A 403 -13.54 28.28 16.12
N LEU A 404 -14.25 28.89 15.19
CA LEU A 404 -13.92 30.18 14.58
C LEU A 404 -15.08 31.14 14.83
N ALA A 405 -14.77 32.30 15.41
CA ALA A 405 -15.74 33.36 15.66
C ALA A 405 -15.21 34.69 15.12
N ASP A 406 -15.92 35.31 14.20
CA ASP A 406 -15.57 36.61 13.63
C ASP A 406 -16.47 37.71 14.19
N LEU A 407 -15.86 38.73 14.78
CA LEU A 407 -16.56 39.86 15.39
C LEU A 407 -16.55 41.09 14.48
N GLU A 408 -17.38 42.08 14.80
CA GLU A 408 -17.40 43.36 14.10
C GLU A 408 -16.11 44.16 14.36
N PRO A 409 -15.53 44.78 13.32
CA PRO A 409 -14.46 45.77 13.48
C PRO A 409 -14.77 46.80 14.56
N GLY A 410 -13.85 46.99 15.51
CA GLY A 410 -14.02 47.95 16.60
C GLY A 410 -14.80 47.43 17.81
N THR A 411 -15.11 46.13 17.89
CA THR A 411 -15.65 45.51 19.11
C THR A 411 -14.68 45.68 20.28
N THR A 412 -15.09 46.39 21.33
CA THR A 412 -14.28 46.66 22.53
C THR A 412 -14.52 45.62 23.64
N ALA A 413 -13.65 45.61 24.66
CA ALA A 413 -13.79 44.73 25.82
C ALA A 413 -14.97 45.15 26.74
N PRO A 414 -15.68 44.20 27.38
CA PRO A 414 -15.59 42.75 27.17
C PRO A 414 -16.21 42.34 25.83
N LEU A 415 -15.64 41.31 25.21
CA LEU A 415 -16.18 40.77 23.97
C LEU A 415 -17.55 40.12 24.21
N PRO A 416 -18.46 40.08 23.22
CA PRO A 416 -19.74 39.39 23.35
C PRO A 416 -19.54 37.91 23.72
N ALA A 417 -20.53 37.34 24.41
CA ALA A 417 -20.56 35.90 24.64
C ALA A 417 -20.68 35.18 23.29
N ILE A 418 -19.74 34.28 23.01
CA ILE A 418 -19.71 33.54 21.75
C ILE A 418 -20.58 32.28 21.95
N PRO A 419 -21.71 32.14 21.21
CA PRO A 419 -22.60 30.99 21.31
C PRO A 419 -21.84 29.69 21.12
N TYR A 420 -22.25 28.59 21.74
CA TYR A 420 -21.69 27.26 21.51
C TYR A 420 -22.56 26.43 20.57
N GLY A 421 -22.01 25.45 19.86
CA GLY A 421 -22.77 24.52 18.98
C GLY A 421 -22.68 24.78 17.47
N GLN A 422 -21.97 25.82 17.05
CA GLN A 422 -21.58 26.03 15.64
C GLN A 422 -20.06 26.18 15.55
N ASP A 423 -19.44 25.54 14.56
CA ASP A 423 -17.99 25.59 14.36
C ASP A 423 -17.49 26.94 13.84
N GLU A 424 -18.33 27.60 13.04
CA GLU A 424 -18.02 28.84 12.33
C GLU A 424 -19.16 29.85 12.50
N LEU A 425 -18.83 30.98 13.13
CA LEU A 425 -19.78 32.05 13.42
C LEU A 425 -19.19 33.42 13.06
N ALA A 426 -20.04 34.33 12.58
CA ALA A 426 -19.70 35.74 12.45
C ALA A 426 -20.82 36.61 13.04
N LEU A 427 -20.48 37.59 13.88
CA LEU A 427 -21.43 38.55 14.45
C LEU A 427 -21.46 39.80 13.58
N ARG A 428 -22.64 40.20 13.09
CA ARG A 428 -22.89 41.48 12.41
C ARG A 428 -24.24 42.05 12.81
N ASP A 429 -24.29 43.35 13.07
CA ASP A 429 -25.46 44.09 13.54
C ASP A 429 -26.20 43.36 14.69
N GLY A 430 -25.43 42.82 15.64
CA GLY A 430 -25.95 42.04 16.78
C GLY A 430 -26.56 40.67 16.41
N THR A 431 -26.39 40.21 15.17
CA THR A 431 -26.91 38.93 14.66
C THR A 431 -25.76 37.98 14.33
N TRP A 432 -25.90 36.71 14.73
CA TRP A 432 -24.94 35.66 14.39
C TRP A 432 -25.25 35.06 13.01
N HIS A 433 -24.21 34.86 12.20
CA HIS A 433 -24.24 34.27 10.87
C HIS A 433 -23.32 33.05 10.79
N THR A 434 -23.62 32.13 9.90
CA THR A 434 -22.78 30.96 9.59
C THR A 434 -22.50 30.91 8.07
N PRO A 435 -21.32 30.44 7.64
CA PRO A 435 -20.96 30.47 6.23
C PRO A 435 -21.73 29.43 5.42
N THR A 436 -21.85 29.69 4.13
CA THR A 436 -22.54 28.85 3.14
C THR A 436 -21.81 28.90 1.81
N THR A 437 -21.97 27.87 0.98
CA THR A 437 -21.54 27.89 -0.42
C THR A 437 -22.75 27.71 -1.32
N GLU A 438 -22.96 28.64 -2.23
CA GLU A 438 -24.13 28.66 -3.10
C GLU A 438 -23.73 28.42 -4.57
N PRO A 439 -24.31 27.42 -5.24
CA PRO A 439 -24.12 27.21 -6.67
C PRO A 439 -24.61 28.41 -7.47
N GLN A 440 -23.79 28.86 -8.41
CA GLN A 440 -24.10 29.98 -9.28
C GLN A 440 -24.82 29.50 -10.55
N GLN A 441 -25.97 30.10 -10.85
CA GLN A 441 -26.70 29.79 -12.08
C GLN A 441 -25.86 30.16 -13.33
N PRO A 442 -26.04 29.44 -14.46
CA PRO A 442 -25.44 29.83 -15.73
C PRO A 442 -25.97 31.19 -16.19
N LEU A 443 -25.12 32.20 -16.22
CA LEU A 443 -25.42 33.51 -16.80
C LEU A 443 -24.76 33.64 -18.17
N PRO A 444 -25.31 34.42 -19.12
CA PRO A 444 -24.59 34.79 -20.33
C PRO A 444 -23.33 35.58 -19.94
N ALA A 445 -22.19 34.92 -19.94
CA ALA A 445 -20.91 35.53 -19.63
C ALA A 445 -20.42 36.30 -20.87
N THR A 446 -20.21 37.61 -20.73
CA THR A 446 -19.39 38.36 -21.70
C THR A 446 -18.01 38.47 -21.07
N PRO A 447 -17.02 37.64 -21.46
CA PRO A 447 -15.69 37.73 -20.89
C PRO A 447 -15.10 39.13 -21.14
N PRO A 448 -14.21 39.62 -20.26
CA PRO A 448 -13.50 40.87 -20.48
C PRO A 448 -12.77 40.80 -21.82
N ARG A 449 -12.49 41.95 -22.44
CA ARG A 449 -11.81 41.99 -23.73
C ARG A 449 -10.39 41.45 -23.61
N LEU A 450 -10.22 40.15 -23.89
CA LEU A 450 -8.92 39.46 -23.87
C LEU A 450 -8.11 39.74 -25.13
N SER A 451 -8.81 39.86 -26.27
CA SER A 451 -8.19 40.17 -27.56
C SER A 451 -7.57 41.57 -27.60
N GLY A 452 -6.31 41.65 -28.02
CA GLY A 452 -5.52 42.88 -28.11
C GLY A 452 -5.00 43.41 -26.76
N GLY A 453 -5.27 42.73 -25.64
CA GLY A 453 -4.85 43.18 -24.30
C GLY A 453 -3.41 42.81 -23.93
N ARG A 454 -2.89 43.48 -22.90
CA ARG A 454 -1.58 43.22 -22.26
C ARG A 454 -1.77 42.55 -20.90
N PHE A 455 -1.20 41.37 -20.68
CA PHE A 455 -1.43 40.60 -19.45
C PHE A 455 -0.14 40.24 -18.71
N LEU A 456 -0.20 40.28 -17.37
CA LEU A 456 0.85 39.82 -16.47
C LEU A 456 0.45 38.48 -15.84
N ILE A 457 1.32 37.47 -15.90
CA ILE A 457 1.11 36.16 -15.25
C ILE A 457 2.28 35.83 -14.34
N THR A 458 2.02 35.79 -13.04
CA THR A 458 3.01 35.33 -12.05
C THR A 458 2.87 33.84 -11.83
N GLY A 459 3.99 33.14 -11.66
CA GLY A 459 4.02 31.67 -11.80
C GLY A 459 3.83 31.22 -13.25
N GLY A 460 4.06 32.12 -14.23
CA GLY A 460 3.74 31.91 -15.65
C GLY A 460 4.48 30.74 -16.31
N MET A 461 5.60 30.29 -15.72
CA MET A 461 6.37 29.13 -16.19
C MET A 461 5.89 27.80 -15.57
N GLY A 462 4.98 27.86 -14.58
CA GLY A 462 4.34 26.69 -13.99
C GLY A 462 3.27 26.11 -14.92
N ALA A 463 2.86 24.85 -14.68
CA ALA A 463 1.90 24.16 -15.55
C ALA A 463 0.57 24.91 -15.74
N ILE A 464 0.03 25.47 -14.65
CA ILE A 464 -1.23 26.25 -14.66
C ILE A 464 -1.01 27.62 -15.32
N GLY A 465 0.03 28.36 -14.91
CA GLY A 465 0.34 29.67 -15.48
C GLY A 465 0.57 29.62 -17.00
N LEU A 466 1.25 28.57 -17.48
CA LEU A 466 1.50 28.36 -18.90
C LEU A 466 0.21 28.02 -19.67
N ARG A 467 -0.74 27.30 -19.04
CA ARG A 467 -2.06 27.06 -19.64
C ARG A 467 -2.88 28.35 -19.74
N VAL A 468 -2.82 29.22 -18.73
CA VAL A 468 -3.46 30.55 -18.78
C VAL A 468 -2.83 31.41 -19.88
N ALA A 469 -1.50 31.38 -20.04
CA ALA A 469 -0.81 32.07 -21.12
C ALA A 469 -1.28 31.61 -22.51
N GLU A 470 -1.42 30.30 -22.70
CA GLU A 470 -1.93 29.72 -23.94
C GLU A 470 -3.36 30.13 -24.24
N LEU A 471 -4.23 30.11 -23.22
CA LEU A 471 -5.60 30.60 -23.35
C LEU A 471 -5.62 32.06 -23.82
N LEU A 472 -4.84 32.95 -23.20
CA LEU A 472 -4.82 34.37 -23.59
C LEU A 472 -4.28 34.57 -25.01
N ALA A 473 -3.26 33.79 -25.41
CA ALA A 473 -2.75 33.82 -26.76
C ALA A 473 -3.76 33.31 -27.80
N ASP A 474 -4.55 32.27 -27.46
CA ASP A 474 -5.63 31.75 -28.31
C ASP A 474 -6.78 32.77 -28.47
N GLU A 475 -7.04 33.57 -27.44
CA GLU A 475 -8.01 34.68 -27.48
C GLU A 475 -7.44 35.94 -28.19
N GLY A 476 -6.20 35.87 -28.68
CA GLY A 476 -5.55 36.91 -29.46
C GLY A 476 -5.06 38.11 -28.64
N CYS A 477 -4.51 37.88 -27.44
CA CYS A 477 -3.86 38.95 -26.68
C CYS A 477 -2.70 39.59 -27.46
N ALA A 478 -2.42 40.86 -27.20
CA ALA A 478 -1.30 41.55 -27.86
C ALA A 478 0.04 41.24 -27.17
N HIS A 479 0.04 41.15 -25.84
CA HIS A 479 1.26 41.05 -25.05
C HIS A 479 1.10 40.21 -23.79
N LEU A 480 2.08 39.35 -23.51
CA LEU A 480 2.19 38.56 -22.29
C LEU A 480 3.50 38.86 -21.58
N THR A 481 3.43 39.17 -20.29
CA THR A 481 4.60 39.20 -19.40
C THR A 481 4.47 38.02 -18.43
N LEU A 482 5.34 37.03 -18.59
CA LEU A 482 5.38 35.85 -17.73
C LEU A 482 6.49 36.03 -16.69
N VAL A 483 6.15 35.84 -15.42
CA VAL A 483 7.10 35.95 -14.29
C VAL A 483 7.23 34.62 -13.57
N GLY A 484 8.46 34.22 -13.29
CA GLY A 484 8.76 33.09 -12.41
C GLY A 484 10.26 32.94 -12.15
N ARG A 485 10.61 32.24 -11.05
CA ARG A 485 11.99 32.14 -10.58
C ARG A 485 12.91 31.32 -11.49
N THR A 486 12.35 30.44 -12.32
CA THR A 486 13.09 29.51 -13.16
C THR A 486 12.55 29.57 -14.57
N VAL A 487 13.43 29.87 -15.53
CA VAL A 487 13.12 29.84 -16.96
C VAL A 487 13.59 28.49 -17.49
N PRO A 488 12.72 27.71 -18.16
CA PRO A 488 13.15 26.45 -18.76
C PRO A 488 14.00 26.73 -20.01
N ASP A 489 15.20 26.14 -20.04
CA ASP A 489 16.13 26.29 -21.16
C ASP A 489 15.85 25.31 -22.31
N GLU A 490 15.34 24.11 -22.02
CA GLU A 490 15.05 23.04 -23.00
C GLU A 490 13.77 22.24 -22.63
N GLY A 491 13.29 21.39 -23.56
CA GLY A 491 12.16 20.47 -23.36
C GLY A 491 10.77 21.06 -23.64
N GLU A 492 9.70 20.31 -23.32
CA GLU A 492 8.32 20.68 -23.74
C GLU A 492 7.85 22.02 -23.17
N ARG A 493 8.24 22.38 -21.94
CA ARG A 493 7.89 23.70 -21.38
C ARG A 493 8.57 24.85 -22.14
N ARG A 494 9.82 24.65 -22.57
CA ARG A 494 10.51 25.62 -23.44
C ARG A 494 9.81 25.73 -24.79
N HIS A 495 9.48 24.60 -25.43
CA HIS A 495 8.75 24.59 -26.70
C HIS A 495 7.39 25.30 -26.60
N ARG A 496 6.67 25.15 -25.49
CA ARG A 496 5.42 25.88 -25.23
C ARG A 496 5.63 27.40 -25.15
N LEU A 497 6.70 27.86 -24.50
CA LEU A 497 7.05 29.28 -24.46
C LEU A 497 7.42 29.81 -25.86
N ASP A 498 8.17 29.05 -26.65
CA ASP A 498 8.51 29.44 -28.02
C ASP A 498 7.24 29.57 -28.90
N ARG A 499 6.29 28.62 -28.76
CA ARG A 499 4.98 28.71 -29.42
C ARG A 499 4.17 29.94 -28.97
N LEU A 500 4.25 30.33 -27.71
CA LEU A 500 3.62 31.57 -27.23
C LEU A 500 4.22 32.81 -27.89
N GLY A 501 5.55 32.89 -27.98
CA GLY A 501 6.25 34.00 -28.63
C GLY A 501 5.93 34.16 -30.13
N THR A 502 5.44 33.11 -30.79
CA THR A 502 4.97 33.19 -32.19
C THR A 502 3.56 33.76 -32.34
N ARG A 503 2.78 33.81 -31.26
CA ARG A 503 1.36 34.21 -31.28
C ARG A 503 1.11 35.61 -30.71
N CYS A 504 1.94 36.07 -29.78
CA CYS A 504 1.85 37.40 -29.18
C CYS A 504 3.24 37.91 -28.77
N ALA A 505 3.38 39.21 -28.48
CA ALA A 505 4.60 39.70 -27.86
C ALA A 505 4.77 39.07 -26.47
N LEU A 506 5.96 38.52 -26.18
CA LEU A 506 6.21 37.73 -24.98
C LEU A 506 7.46 38.22 -24.25
N ASP A 507 7.28 38.74 -23.04
CA ASP A 507 8.34 39.05 -22.10
C ASP A 507 8.44 37.96 -21.03
N ILE A 508 9.65 37.45 -20.80
CA ILE A 508 9.94 36.47 -19.76
C ILE A 508 10.82 37.12 -18.69
N VAL A 509 10.32 37.19 -17.46
CA VAL A 509 11.01 37.79 -16.32
C VAL A 509 11.36 36.72 -15.30
N ALA A 510 12.66 36.47 -15.16
CA ALA A 510 13.20 35.53 -14.17
C ALA A 510 13.31 36.21 -12.79
N ALA A 511 12.25 36.13 -11.98
CA ALA A 511 12.21 36.81 -10.68
C ALA A 511 11.26 36.14 -9.67
N ASP A 512 11.44 36.46 -8.39
CA ASP A 512 10.42 36.23 -7.38
C ASP A 512 9.29 37.26 -7.53
N VAL A 513 8.05 36.86 -7.24
CA VAL A 513 6.88 37.74 -7.37
C VAL A 513 6.97 38.97 -6.46
N ARG A 514 7.70 38.86 -5.35
CA ARG A 514 7.88 39.94 -4.38
C ARG A 514 8.75 41.08 -4.90
N ASP A 515 9.57 40.82 -5.92
CA ASP A 515 10.50 41.80 -6.49
C ASP A 515 9.88 42.60 -7.65
N LEU A 516 8.63 42.29 -8.03
CA LEU A 516 7.97 42.89 -9.18
C LEU A 516 7.76 44.40 -9.13
N PRO A 517 7.42 45.03 -7.99
CA PRO A 517 7.28 46.49 -7.92
C PRO A 517 8.54 47.22 -8.40
N ALA A 518 9.72 46.70 -8.08
CA ALA A 518 10.99 47.28 -8.52
C ALA A 518 11.31 46.94 -9.99
N LEU A 519 11.09 45.68 -10.40
CA LEU A 519 11.46 45.20 -11.73
C LEU A 519 10.56 45.69 -12.85
N LEU A 520 9.30 45.96 -12.55
CA LEU A 520 8.28 46.37 -13.52
C LEU A 520 7.76 47.79 -13.27
N ALA A 521 8.48 48.61 -12.52
CA ALA A 521 8.10 50.00 -12.20
C ALA A 521 7.84 50.88 -13.44
N ASP A 522 8.50 50.58 -14.57
CA ASP A 522 8.37 51.30 -15.84
C ASP A 522 7.52 50.53 -16.87
N ALA A 523 6.86 49.43 -16.47
CA ALA A 523 6.08 48.62 -17.38
C ALA A 523 4.82 49.38 -17.87
N PRO A 524 4.40 49.19 -19.14
CA PRO A 524 3.13 49.73 -19.60
C PRO A 524 1.94 49.13 -18.83
N ARG A 525 0.81 49.86 -18.78
CA ARG A 525 -0.43 49.39 -18.15
C ARG A 525 -0.80 47.97 -18.60
N PHE A 526 -1.15 47.12 -17.64
CA PHE A 526 -1.72 45.80 -17.90
C PHE A 526 -3.25 45.88 -17.96
N ASP A 527 -3.87 45.19 -18.90
CA ASP A 527 -5.32 45.06 -18.99
C ASP A 527 -5.86 44.01 -18.01
N GLY A 528 -5.03 43.04 -17.62
CA GLY A 528 -5.35 42.06 -16.58
C GLY A 528 -4.12 41.39 -15.98
N VAL A 529 -4.25 40.93 -14.74
CA VAL A 529 -3.18 40.24 -14.01
C VAL A 529 -3.68 38.90 -13.50
N PHE A 530 -2.89 37.84 -13.70
CA PHE A 530 -3.15 36.49 -13.20
C PHE A 530 -2.07 36.08 -12.20
N HIS A 531 -2.47 35.82 -10.95
CA HIS A 531 -1.55 35.38 -9.91
C HIS A 531 -1.64 33.87 -9.69
N THR A 532 -0.78 33.12 -10.36
CA THR A 532 -0.73 31.64 -10.31
C THR A 532 0.44 31.11 -9.49
N ALA A 533 1.29 31.98 -8.94
CA ALA A 533 2.43 31.58 -8.12
C ALA A 533 1.99 30.88 -6.84
N GLY A 534 2.71 29.82 -6.47
CA GLY A 534 2.46 29.06 -5.26
C GLY A 534 3.43 27.88 -5.15
N VAL A 535 3.56 27.35 -3.94
CA VAL A 535 4.32 26.13 -3.64
C VAL A 535 3.54 25.30 -2.62
N LEU A 536 3.70 23.98 -2.67
CA LEU A 536 3.18 23.07 -1.65
C LEU A 536 4.31 22.58 -0.74
N ARG A 537 4.02 22.55 0.56
CA ARG A 537 4.85 21.97 1.63
C ARG A 537 3.91 21.31 2.63
N ASP A 538 3.25 20.25 2.18
CA ASP A 538 2.25 19.56 2.99
C ASP A 538 2.90 18.91 4.21
N GLY A 539 2.11 18.88 5.28
CA GLY A 539 2.49 18.46 6.63
C GLY A 539 1.48 18.99 7.62
N LEU A 540 1.23 18.21 8.67
CA LEU A 540 0.33 18.58 9.75
C LEU A 540 0.85 19.81 10.49
N ALA A 541 -0.04 20.65 11.02
CA ALA A 541 0.31 21.87 11.73
C ALA A 541 1.35 21.64 12.84
N ARG A 542 1.25 20.50 13.54
CA ARG A 542 2.20 20.09 14.59
C ARG A 542 3.64 19.83 14.10
N GLY A 543 3.85 19.57 12.82
CA GLY A 543 5.12 19.23 12.20
C GLY A 543 5.69 20.31 11.26
N LEU A 544 4.97 21.42 11.07
CA LEU A 544 5.39 22.49 10.18
C LEU A 544 6.40 23.42 10.87
N THR A 545 7.55 23.60 10.22
CA THR A 545 8.59 24.54 10.68
C THR A 545 8.28 25.97 10.23
N PRO A 546 8.75 27.00 10.95
CA PRO A 546 8.59 28.40 10.54
C PRO A 546 9.05 28.67 9.10
N GLN A 547 10.14 28.02 8.67
CA GLN A 547 10.68 28.16 7.31
C GLN A 547 9.71 27.60 6.27
N ARG A 548 9.13 26.42 6.49
CA ARG A 548 8.14 25.83 5.57
C ARG A 548 6.86 26.67 5.49
N ILE A 549 6.42 27.22 6.62
CA ILE A 549 5.28 28.15 6.67
C ILE A 549 5.59 29.39 5.81
N ALA A 550 6.75 30.01 5.99
CA ALA A 550 7.17 31.17 5.20
C ALA A 550 7.32 30.87 3.70
N GLU A 551 7.83 29.69 3.33
CA GLU A 551 7.93 29.26 1.92
C GLU A 551 6.56 29.19 1.24
N VAL A 552 5.52 28.73 1.93
CA VAL A 552 4.16 28.60 1.39
C VAL A 552 3.43 29.94 1.35
N LEU A 553 3.55 30.75 2.41
CA LEU A 553 2.93 32.08 2.50
C LEU A 553 3.59 33.11 1.57
N GLY A 554 4.92 33.05 1.40
CA GLY A 554 5.71 34.02 0.63
C GLY A 554 5.16 34.33 -0.77
N PRO A 555 5.00 33.34 -1.67
CA PRO A 555 4.48 33.60 -3.01
C PRO A 555 3.02 34.02 -3.03
N LYS A 556 2.22 33.74 -1.98
CA LYS A 556 0.79 34.05 -1.89
C LYS A 556 0.56 35.40 -1.22
N ALA A 557 0.84 35.50 0.07
CA ALA A 557 0.66 36.72 0.85
C ALA A 557 1.61 37.84 0.39
N GLY A 558 2.90 37.53 0.23
CA GLY A 558 3.89 38.49 -0.29
C GLY A 558 3.62 38.85 -1.75
N GLY A 559 3.23 37.87 -2.57
CA GLY A 559 2.87 38.10 -3.97
C GLY A 559 1.66 39.01 -4.16
N ALA A 560 0.59 38.84 -3.37
CA ALA A 560 -0.59 39.69 -3.44
C ALA A 560 -0.28 41.16 -3.09
N HIS A 561 0.56 41.38 -2.07
CA HIS A 561 1.03 42.71 -1.69
C HIS A 561 1.89 43.36 -2.78
N ALA A 562 2.87 42.63 -3.32
CA ALA A 562 3.71 43.10 -4.41
C ALA A 562 2.88 43.46 -5.67
N LEU A 563 1.85 42.68 -5.99
CA LEU A 563 0.93 43.01 -7.07
C LEU A 563 0.08 44.25 -6.76
N ALA A 564 -0.36 44.45 -5.52
CA ALA A 564 -1.10 45.64 -5.13
C ALA A 564 -0.24 46.91 -5.19
N GLU A 565 1.03 46.82 -4.81
CA GLU A 565 2.00 47.92 -4.92
C GLU A 565 2.27 48.26 -6.39
N LEU A 566 2.60 47.25 -7.20
CA LEU A 566 2.82 47.43 -8.64
C LEU A 566 1.59 48.04 -9.31
N THR A 567 0.40 47.50 -9.07
CA THR A 567 -0.84 48.01 -9.71
C THR A 567 -1.31 49.35 -9.16
N ALA A 568 -0.78 49.82 -8.03
CA ALA A 568 -1.04 51.16 -7.50
C ALA A 568 -0.09 52.22 -8.06
N ALA A 569 1.14 51.82 -8.43
CA ALA A 569 2.12 52.70 -9.07
C ALA A 569 1.76 53.02 -10.54
N HIS A 570 0.90 52.21 -11.16
CA HIS A 570 0.42 52.37 -12.54
C HIS A 570 -1.08 52.65 -12.61
N GLU A 571 -1.58 52.97 -13.80
CA GLU A 571 -3.02 52.92 -14.06
C GLU A 571 -3.58 51.52 -13.73
N PRO A 572 -4.69 51.41 -12.98
CA PRO A 572 -5.17 50.13 -12.49
C PRO A 572 -5.55 49.19 -13.63
N PRO A 573 -5.23 47.88 -13.51
CA PRO A 573 -5.63 46.91 -14.51
C PRO A 573 -7.14 46.74 -14.54
N GLY A 574 -7.66 46.25 -15.66
CA GLY A 574 -9.08 45.94 -15.80
C GLY A 574 -9.55 44.88 -14.81
N PHE A 575 -8.66 43.97 -14.41
CA PHE A 575 -8.88 43.03 -13.30
C PHE A 575 -7.57 42.45 -12.75
N VAL A 576 -7.63 41.90 -11.54
CA VAL A 576 -6.60 41.02 -10.97
C VAL A 576 -7.26 39.72 -10.52
N ALA A 577 -6.77 38.58 -10.99
CA ALA A 577 -7.29 37.26 -10.63
C ALA A 577 -6.27 36.48 -9.78
N LEU A 578 -6.58 36.31 -8.50
CA LEU A 578 -5.76 35.53 -7.56
C LEU A 578 -6.18 34.05 -7.62
N PHE A 579 -5.22 33.15 -7.88
CA PHE A 579 -5.47 31.71 -7.85
C PHE A 579 -5.31 31.23 -6.41
N SER A 580 -6.45 31.11 -5.74
CA SER A 580 -6.64 30.50 -4.44
C SER A 580 -6.90 28.99 -4.59
N SER A 581 -7.31 28.32 -3.52
CA SER A 581 -7.61 26.89 -3.50
C SER A 581 -8.89 26.60 -2.71
N VAL A 582 -9.63 25.56 -3.12
CA VAL A 582 -10.75 25.03 -2.33
C VAL A 582 -10.34 24.63 -0.90
N ALA A 583 -9.06 24.33 -0.67
CA ALA A 583 -8.52 24.03 0.66
C ALA A 583 -8.72 25.18 1.68
N ALA A 584 -8.80 26.44 1.23
CA ALA A 584 -9.08 27.58 2.10
C ALA A 584 -10.53 27.62 2.64
N VAL A 585 -11.45 26.97 1.92
CA VAL A 585 -12.90 26.98 2.21
C VAL A 585 -13.35 25.64 2.79
N ARG A 586 -12.84 24.52 2.28
CA ARG A 586 -13.27 23.16 2.65
C ARG A 586 -12.26 22.37 3.48
N ALA A 587 -11.04 22.91 3.70
CA ALA A 587 -9.90 22.24 4.33
C ALA A 587 -9.44 20.95 3.61
N ASN A 588 -8.18 20.59 3.84
CA ASN A 588 -7.59 19.32 3.43
C ASN A 588 -6.61 18.88 4.52
N LEU A 589 -6.61 17.59 4.87
CA LEU A 589 -5.69 17.05 5.88
C LEU A 589 -4.23 17.35 5.50
N GLY A 590 -3.45 17.87 6.45
CA GLY A 590 -2.03 18.16 6.26
C GLY A 590 -1.73 19.36 5.37
N GLN A 591 -2.69 20.24 5.09
CA GLN A 591 -2.51 21.44 4.27
C GLN A 591 -2.68 22.75 5.04
N SER A 592 -2.47 22.75 6.36
CA SER A 592 -2.74 23.91 7.24
C SER A 592 -2.08 25.22 6.78
N ALA A 593 -0.79 25.21 6.43
CA ALA A 593 -0.11 26.41 5.92
C ALA A 593 -0.57 26.82 4.52
N TYR A 594 -0.94 25.86 3.67
CA TYR A 594 -1.44 26.13 2.32
C TYR A 594 -2.87 26.69 2.36
N ALA A 595 -3.74 26.15 3.20
CA ALA A 595 -5.09 26.67 3.44
C ALA A 595 -5.03 28.09 4.01
N ALA A 596 -4.16 28.35 4.99
CA ALA A 596 -3.95 29.70 5.52
C ALA A 596 -3.45 30.68 4.45
N ALA A 597 -2.48 30.28 3.62
CA ALA A 597 -1.93 31.12 2.56
C ALA A 597 -2.96 31.47 1.46
N ASN A 598 -3.85 30.54 1.11
CA ASN A 598 -4.91 30.77 0.13
C ASN A 598 -6.07 31.57 0.74
N ALA A 599 -6.44 31.32 2.00
CA ALA A 599 -7.43 32.13 2.71
C ALA A 599 -6.97 33.59 2.88
N TYR A 600 -5.65 33.81 3.04
CA TYR A 600 -5.07 35.14 2.97
C TYR A 600 -5.35 35.83 1.61
N LEU A 601 -5.20 35.12 0.48
CA LEU A 601 -5.55 35.67 -0.84
C LEU A 601 -7.03 36.02 -0.93
N ASP A 602 -7.90 35.18 -0.38
CA ASP A 602 -9.35 35.38 -0.40
C ASP A 602 -9.74 36.68 0.32
N GLY A 603 -9.20 36.86 1.53
CA GLY A 603 -9.37 38.08 2.33
C GLY A 603 -8.75 39.31 1.67
N PHE A 604 -7.57 39.16 1.07
CA PHE A 604 -6.90 40.24 0.33
C PHE A 604 -7.72 40.70 -0.86
N ALA A 605 -8.23 39.78 -1.69
CA ALA A 605 -9.10 40.12 -2.80
C ALA A 605 -10.39 40.80 -2.32
N ALA A 606 -10.99 40.32 -1.21
CA ALA A 606 -12.19 40.94 -0.63
C ALA A 606 -11.94 42.39 -0.18
N ARG A 607 -10.80 42.64 0.48
CA ARG A 607 -10.36 44.00 0.87
C ARG A 607 -10.21 44.91 -0.34
N GLN A 608 -9.58 44.42 -1.41
CA GLN A 608 -9.40 45.20 -2.64
C GLN A 608 -10.75 45.49 -3.32
N ARG A 609 -11.69 44.54 -3.31
CA ARG A 609 -13.06 44.74 -3.81
C ARG A 609 -13.84 45.76 -2.98
N ALA A 610 -13.71 45.76 -1.65
CA ALA A 610 -14.30 46.78 -0.78
C ALA A 610 -13.83 48.20 -1.15
N ALA A 611 -12.57 48.32 -1.60
CA ALA A 611 -11.99 49.55 -2.13
C ALA A 611 -12.37 49.84 -3.60
N GLY A 612 -13.35 49.14 -4.17
CA GLY A 612 -13.84 49.33 -5.54
C GLY A 612 -12.92 48.77 -6.63
N ARG A 613 -11.93 47.93 -6.29
CA ARG A 613 -10.97 47.38 -7.26
C ARG A 613 -11.43 46.00 -7.78
N PRO A 614 -11.29 45.70 -9.08
CA PRO A 614 -11.80 44.47 -9.69
C PRO A 614 -10.93 43.24 -9.42
N TRP A 615 -10.90 42.77 -8.17
CA TRP A 615 -10.08 41.63 -7.73
C TRP A 615 -10.89 40.36 -7.54
N TYR A 616 -10.54 39.30 -8.27
CA TYR A 616 -11.11 37.96 -8.13
C TYR A 616 -10.27 37.14 -7.16
N SER A 617 -10.93 36.33 -6.33
CA SER A 617 -10.30 35.15 -5.74
C SER A 617 -10.92 33.90 -6.32
N LEU A 618 -10.10 33.01 -6.87
CA LEU A 618 -10.52 31.80 -7.55
C LEU A 618 -10.04 30.59 -6.77
N GLY A 619 -10.91 30.02 -5.95
CA GLY A 619 -10.66 28.82 -5.14
C GLY A 619 -10.73 27.56 -5.99
N TRP A 620 -9.60 27.14 -6.56
CA TRP A 620 -9.55 25.99 -7.46
C TRP A 620 -9.60 24.65 -6.71
N GLY A 621 -10.41 23.72 -7.23
CA GLY A 621 -10.37 22.30 -6.92
C GLY A 621 -9.13 21.61 -7.50
N LEU A 622 -9.02 20.30 -7.31
CA LEU A 622 -7.86 19.52 -7.74
C LEU A 622 -7.68 19.56 -9.26
N TRP A 623 -6.48 19.89 -9.77
CA TRP A 623 -6.15 19.85 -11.20
C TRP A 623 -5.43 18.55 -11.56
N THR A 624 -5.61 18.04 -12.78
CA THR A 624 -4.84 16.88 -13.29
C THR A 624 -3.41 17.22 -13.73
N VAL A 625 -2.98 18.47 -13.54
CA VAL A 625 -1.64 18.97 -13.90
C VAL A 625 -1.07 19.82 -12.78
N GLY A 626 0.25 20.05 -12.82
CA GLY A 626 0.91 20.88 -11.83
C GLY A 626 0.91 20.20 -10.47
N MET A 627 0.50 20.91 -9.43
CA MET A 627 0.53 20.42 -8.05
C MET A 627 -0.37 19.19 -7.80
N GLY A 628 -1.35 18.90 -8.67
CA GLY A 628 -2.27 17.77 -8.53
C GLY A 628 -2.01 16.59 -9.46
N GLU A 629 -0.96 16.63 -10.29
CA GLU A 629 -0.69 15.62 -11.33
C GLU A 629 -0.55 14.20 -10.78
N ASP A 630 0.17 14.03 -9.66
CA ASP A 630 0.38 12.73 -9.01
C ASP A 630 -0.79 12.30 -8.11
N VAL A 631 -1.63 13.26 -7.69
CA VAL A 631 -2.70 13.04 -6.70
C VAL A 631 -4.04 12.79 -7.38
N ALA A 632 -4.32 13.44 -8.52
CA ALA A 632 -5.57 13.32 -9.26
C ALA A 632 -5.97 11.87 -9.59
N PRO A 633 -5.05 10.97 -10.01
CA PRO A 633 -5.42 9.57 -10.26
C PRO A 633 -5.89 8.83 -9.00
N ARG A 634 -5.28 9.12 -7.84
CA ARG A 634 -5.64 8.51 -6.54
C ARG A 634 -6.93 9.13 -6.00
N ALA A 635 -7.08 10.45 -6.07
CA ALA A 635 -8.29 11.15 -5.66
C ALA A 635 -9.52 10.69 -6.46
N ALA A 636 -9.35 10.45 -7.77
CA ALA A 636 -10.42 9.92 -8.63
C ALA A 636 -10.92 8.53 -8.20
N THR A 637 -10.05 7.68 -7.62
CA THR A 637 -10.49 6.37 -7.08
C THR A 637 -11.38 6.49 -5.84
N HIS A 638 -11.33 7.63 -5.14
CA HIS A 638 -12.14 7.95 -3.96
C HIS A 638 -13.30 8.91 -4.28
N GLY A 639 -13.65 9.06 -5.57
CA GLY A 639 -14.79 9.88 -6.00
C GLY A 639 -14.55 11.39 -5.93
N VAL A 640 -13.30 11.85 -5.77
CA VAL A 640 -12.95 13.27 -5.81
C VAL A 640 -12.56 13.64 -7.26
N PRO A 641 -13.43 14.36 -8.00
CA PRO A 641 -13.18 14.66 -9.40
C PRO A 641 -12.11 15.75 -9.54
N ALA A 642 -11.26 15.63 -10.57
CA ALA A 642 -10.21 16.58 -10.87
C ALA A 642 -10.51 17.36 -12.17
N LEU A 643 -10.13 18.63 -12.20
CA LEU A 643 -10.21 19.52 -13.35
C LEU A 643 -9.07 19.25 -14.32
N THR A 644 -9.40 19.00 -15.58
CA THR A 644 -8.38 19.00 -16.64
C THR A 644 -7.93 20.43 -16.98
N PRO A 645 -6.79 20.62 -17.67
CA PRO A 645 -6.35 21.95 -18.10
C PRO A 645 -7.37 22.69 -18.97
N ASP A 646 -8.18 21.96 -19.73
CA ASP A 646 -9.21 22.53 -20.59
C ASP A 646 -10.46 22.92 -19.81
N ASP A 647 -10.87 22.09 -18.84
CA ASP A 647 -11.95 22.42 -17.89
C ASP A 647 -11.61 23.70 -17.13
N GLY A 648 -10.37 23.79 -16.63
CA GLY A 648 -9.88 24.97 -15.93
C GLY A 648 -9.88 26.22 -16.82
N ALA A 649 -9.46 26.11 -18.08
CA ALA A 649 -9.52 27.23 -19.02
C ALA A 649 -10.96 27.67 -19.33
N ALA A 650 -11.89 26.72 -19.50
CA ALA A 650 -13.31 27.01 -19.74
C ALA A 650 -13.98 27.67 -18.53
N LEU A 651 -13.71 27.18 -17.33
CA LEU A 651 -14.16 27.79 -16.08
C LEU A 651 -13.61 29.21 -15.92
N LEU A 652 -12.32 29.42 -16.22
CA LEU A 652 -11.72 30.75 -16.15
C LEU A 652 -12.40 31.74 -17.09
N ARG A 653 -12.65 31.37 -18.35
CA ARG A 653 -13.42 32.22 -19.29
C ARG A 653 -14.80 32.58 -18.72
N THR A 654 -15.48 31.59 -18.16
CA THR A 654 -16.84 31.75 -17.64
C THR A 654 -16.85 32.70 -16.44
N VAL A 655 -15.92 32.54 -15.52
CA VAL A 655 -15.85 33.33 -14.27
C VAL A 655 -15.40 34.76 -14.53
N LEU A 656 -14.46 34.98 -15.44
CA LEU A 656 -14.01 36.33 -15.78
C LEU A 656 -15.13 37.18 -16.39
N GLY A 657 -16.13 36.56 -17.04
CA GLY A 657 -17.32 37.26 -17.52
C GLY A 657 -18.37 37.57 -16.44
N ARG A 658 -18.10 37.27 -15.17
CA ARG A 658 -18.96 37.59 -14.02
C ARG A 658 -18.34 38.72 -13.19
N PRO A 659 -19.10 39.39 -12.31
CA PRO A 659 -18.54 40.40 -11.40
C PRO A 659 -17.40 39.84 -10.54
N PRO A 660 -16.37 40.65 -10.22
CA PRO A 660 -15.30 40.26 -9.30
C PRO A 660 -15.85 39.79 -7.95
N ALA A 661 -15.57 38.54 -7.58
CA ALA A 661 -15.99 37.93 -6.31
C ALA A 661 -15.02 36.80 -5.89
N HIS A 662 -15.35 36.12 -4.79
CA HIS A 662 -14.73 34.86 -4.42
C HIS A 662 -15.53 33.70 -5.02
N TYR A 663 -14.95 33.01 -5.99
CA TYR A 663 -15.54 31.84 -6.64
C TYR A 663 -14.81 30.56 -6.28
N VAL A 664 -15.54 29.53 -5.90
CA VAL A 664 -15.02 28.17 -5.73
C VAL A 664 -15.31 27.38 -7.00
N LEU A 665 -14.27 26.80 -7.59
CA LEU A 665 -14.29 26.20 -8.92
C LEU A 665 -13.92 24.72 -8.83
N SER A 666 -14.87 23.84 -9.09
CA SER A 666 -14.65 22.39 -8.97
C SER A 666 -15.31 21.60 -10.09
N ALA A 667 -14.82 20.38 -10.33
CA ALA A 667 -15.49 19.44 -11.23
C ALA A 667 -16.77 18.91 -10.55
N THR A 668 -17.87 18.80 -11.29
CA THR A 668 -19.09 18.16 -10.75
C THR A 668 -18.93 16.65 -10.76
N ALA A 669 -19.26 16.00 -9.65
CA ALA A 669 -19.58 14.58 -9.68
C ALA A 669 -20.95 14.42 -10.38
N GLN A 670 -21.08 13.48 -11.32
CA GLN A 670 -22.41 13.08 -11.79
C GLN A 670 -23.21 12.59 -10.59
N ALA A 671 -24.36 13.21 -10.34
CA ALA A 671 -25.27 12.83 -9.26
C ALA A 671 -25.68 11.36 -9.43
N LYS A 672 -25.15 10.49 -8.58
CA LYS A 672 -25.90 9.33 -8.11
C LYS A 672 -26.87 9.84 -7.05
N GLY A 673 -28.08 9.28 -7.06
CA GLY A 673 -29.17 9.63 -6.16
C GLY A 673 -28.74 9.70 -4.70
N GLU A 674 -29.37 10.65 -4.03
CA GLU A 674 -29.24 11.22 -2.69
C GLU A 674 -28.39 10.55 -1.58
N PRO A 675 -27.87 11.40 -0.67
CA PRO A 675 -26.82 11.06 0.28
C PRO A 675 -27.40 10.39 1.53
N MET A 676 -26.70 9.41 2.06
CA MET A 676 -26.85 9.07 3.48
C MET A 676 -25.97 10.03 4.28
N THR A 677 -26.59 11.06 4.83
CA THR A 677 -26.15 11.69 6.07
C THR A 677 -25.99 10.60 7.13
N ALA A 678 -24.79 10.46 7.69
CA ALA A 678 -24.63 9.99 9.05
C ALA A 678 -24.08 11.17 9.85
N ALA A 679 -24.86 11.60 10.85
CA ALA A 679 -24.44 12.55 11.85
C ALA A 679 -23.13 12.06 12.51
N VAL A 680 -22.16 12.96 12.66
CA VAL A 680 -21.11 12.78 13.66
C VAL A 680 -21.77 13.13 15.00
N GLU A 681 -22.27 12.11 15.68
CA GLU A 681 -22.47 12.20 17.13
C GLU A 681 -21.10 12.30 17.81
N PRO A 682 -21.00 12.97 18.99
CA PRO A 682 -19.73 13.05 19.71
C PRO A 682 -19.20 11.63 19.90
N GLU A 683 -17.92 11.39 19.55
CA GLU A 683 -17.28 10.07 19.65
C GLU A 683 -17.32 9.59 21.12
N THR A 684 -18.42 8.97 21.50
CA THR A 684 -18.57 8.12 22.66
C THR A 684 -18.12 6.75 22.19
N GLY A 685 -16.86 6.43 22.44
CA GLY A 685 -16.27 5.25 21.86
C GLY A 685 -14.85 5.03 22.33
N LEU A 686 -14.33 3.86 22.03
CA LEU A 686 -12.98 3.51 22.46
C LEU A 686 -11.91 4.20 21.61
N TRP A 687 -12.27 4.63 20.39
CA TRP A 687 -11.37 5.23 19.42
C TRP A 687 -10.52 6.38 19.98
N PRO A 688 -11.12 7.40 20.65
CA PRO A 688 -10.43 8.41 21.45
C PRO A 688 -9.29 7.89 22.33
N HIS A 689 -9.55 6.85 23.09
CA HIS A 689 -8.65 6.27 24.07
C HIS A 689 -7.55 5.44 23.40
N LEU A 690 -7.96 4.59 22.44
CA LEU A 690 -7.06 3.72 21.70
C LEU A 690 -6.03 4.51 20.88
N ALA A 691 -6.46 5.47 20.06
CA ALA A 691 -5.49 6.21 19.24
C ALA A 691 -4.64 7.20 20.07
N ALA A 692 -5.06 7.58 21.28
CA ALA A 692 -4.21 8.33 22.21
C ALA A 692 -3.12 7.44 22.82
N ALA A 693 -3.49 6.24 23.26
CA ALA A 693 -2.56 5.27 23.82
C ALA A 693 -1.55 4.78 22.75
N LEU A 694 -2.01 4.54 21.51
CA LEU A 694 -1.17 4.17 20.36
C LEU A 694 -0.15 5.26 20.02
N ARG A 695 -0.56 6.53 19.90
CA ARG A 695 0.36 7.65 19.62
C ARG A 695 1.43 7.79 20.70
N LYS A 696 1.04 7.63 21.97
CA LYS A 696 1.94 7.77 23.12
C LYS A 696 3.02 6.70 23.11
N ILE A 697 2.62 5.45 22.88
CA ILE A 697 3.49 4.28 23.07
C ILE A 697 4.32 4.00 21.82
N LEU A 698 3.74 4.14 20.63
CA LEU A 698 4.46 3.95 19.36
C LEU A 698 5.37 5.13 19.01
N HIS A 699 5.31 6.22 19.79
CA HIS A 699 5.99 7.49 19.50
C HIS A 699 5.69 8.05 18.10
N VAL A 700 4.57 7.62 17.52
CA VAL A 700 4.03 8.08 16.24
C VAL A 700 3.06 9.21 16.48
N THR A 701 3.00 10.08 15.49
CA THR A 701 2.45 11.40 15.72
C THR A 701 1.06 11.59 15.09
N GLU A 702 0.64 10.64 14.25
CA GLU A 702 -0.75 10.34 13.90
C GLU A 702 -0.94 8.81 13.86
N VAL A 703 -2.18 8.39 14.05
CA VAL A 703 -2.63 7.00 13.95
C VAL A 703 -3.99 7.03 13.23
N SER A 704 -4.03 6.56 12.00
CA SER A 704 -5.22 6.35 11.17
C SER A 704 -5.86 4.99 11.50
N PRO A 705 -7.19 4.83 11.37
CA PRO A 705 -7.83 3.51 11.41
C PRO A 705 -7.30 2.54 10.34
N ASP A 706 -6.76 3.04 9.24
CA ASP A 706 -6.18 2.20 8.18
C ASP A 706 -4.71 1.87 8.42
N ASP A 707 -4.07 2.48 9.42
CA ASP A 707 -2.66 2.23 9.71
C ASP A 707 -2.44 0.82 10.26
N ASP A 708 -1.33 0.21 9.86
CA ASP A 708 -0.89 -1.08 10.36
C ASP A 708 0.04 -0.89 11.58
N LEU A 709 -0.42 -1.35 12.74
CA LEU A 709 0.25 -1.24 14.04
C LEU A 709 1.69 -1.78 14.01
N LEU A 710 1.92 -2.87 13.28
CA LEU A 710 3.25 -3.48 13.18
C LEU A 710 4.17 -2.66 12.27
N GLU A 711 3.64 -2.04 11.22
CA GLU A 711 4.40 -1.09 10.39
C GLU A 711 4.69 0.23 11.12
N MET A 712 3.84 0.59 12.07
CA MET A 712 4.04 1.71 12.99
C MET A 712 5.04 1.41 14.11
N GLY A 713 5.54 0.18 14.19
CA GLY A 713 6.55 -0.23 15.15
C GLY A 713 6.01 -0.79 16.47
N LEU A 714 4.75 -1.24 16.52
CA LEU A 714 4.17 -1.88 17.70
C LEU A 714 4.90 -3.19 18.02
N ASP A 715 5.47 -3.29 19.22
CA ASP A 715 6.14 -4.49 19.74
C ASP A 715 5.44 -5.04 20.99
N SER A 716 5.83 -6.25 21.44
CA SER A 716 5.21 -6.96 22.57
C SER A 716 5.15 -6.15 23.87
N MET A 717 6.12 -5.25 24.13
CA MET A 717 6.07 -4.41 25.32
C MET A 717 5.17 -3.21 25.13
N MET A 718 5.19 -2.59 23.95
CA MET A 718 4.29 -1.50 23.60
C MET A 718 2.83 -1.95 23.69
N ALA A 719 2.51 -3.18 23.28
CA ALA A 719 1.18 -3.75 23.48
C ALA A 719 0.79 -3.93 24.95
N VAL A 720 1.72 -4.32 25.83
CA VAL A 720 1.48 -4.42 27.28
C VAL A 720 1.27 -3.05 27.91
N GLU A 721 2.06 -2.06 27.52
CA GLU A 721 1.89 -0.67 27.93
C GLU A 721 0.55 -0.10 27.41
N LEU A 722 0.13 -0.52 26.23
CA LEU A 722 -1.10 -0.10 25.57
C LEU A 722 -2.32 -0.72 26.25
N ALA A 723 -2.22 -1.99 26.64
CA ALA A 723 -3.19 -2.70 27.48
C ALA A 723 -3.31 -2.04 28.85
N ALA A 724 -2.19 -1.72 29.49
CA ALA A 724 -2.19 -1.02 30.77
C ALA A 724 -2.79 0.39 30.66
N ALA A 725 -2.52 1.10 29.55
CA ALA A 725 -3.10 2.41 29.27
C ALA A 725 -4.62 2.34 29.02
N LEU A 726 -5.11 1.29 28.36
CA LEU A 726 -6.54 1.06 28.13
C LEU A 726 -7.26 0.51 29.37
N SER A 727 -6.56 -0.27 30.21
CA SER A 727 -7.03 -0.70 31.53
C SER A 727 -7.28 0.48 32.47
N GLY A 728 -6.44 1.52 32.40
CA GLY A 728 -6.69 2.80 33.07
C GLY A 728 -7.97 3.53 32.62
N SER A 729 -8.57 3.10 31.50
CA SER A 729 -9.84 3.63 30.95
C SER A 729 -11.04 2.68 31.18
N GLY A 730 -10.90 1.65 32.03
CA GLY A 730 -12.00 0.77 32.44
C GLY A 730 -12.27 -0.44 31.54
N LEU A 731 -11.41 -0.69 30.55
CA LEU A 731 -11.45 -1.88 29.70
C LEU A 731 -10.32 -2.84 30.06
N ASP A 732 -10.68 -4.06 30.42
CA ASP A 732 -9.71 -5.13 30.63
C ASP A 732 -9.28 -5.65 29.25
N VAL A 733 -8.24 -5.04 28.72
CA VAL A 733 -7.71 -5.32 27.39
C VAL A 733 -6.46 -6.15 27.58
N ASP A 734 -6.54 -7.42 27.21
CA ASP A 734 -5.33 -8.22 27.19
C ASP A 734 -4.44 -7.76 26.01
N PRO A 735 -3.12 -7.51 26.26
CA PRO A 735 -2.14 -6.92 25.32
C PRO A 735 -2.16 -7.51 23.93
N MET A 736 -2.59 -8.75 23.85
CA MET A 736 -2.48 -9.53 22.67
C MET A 736 -3.47 -9.05 21.62
N VAL A 737 -4.60 -8.47 22.03
CA VAL A 737 -5.56 -7.75 21.16
C VAL A 737 -4.89 -6.78 20.18
N PHE A 738 -3.72 -6.22 20.51
CA PHE A 738 -3.08 -5.22 19.65
C PHE A 738 -2.29 -5.80 18.49
N PHE A 739 -1.78 -7.01 18.60
CA PHE A 739 -1.33 -7.71 17.39
C PHE A 739 -2.46 -8.50 16.79
N GLU A 740 -3.60 -8.64 17.53
CA GLU A 740 -4.85 -9.26 17.09
C GLU A 740 -5.49 -8.63 15.84
N HIS A 741 -5.11 -7.41 15.58
CA HIS A 741 -5.68 -6.60 14.54
C HIS A 741 -4.58 -5.69 14.05
N SER A 742 -3.86 -6.13 13.02
CA SER A 742 -2.74 -5.35 12.51
C SER A 742 -3.21 -3.97 12.06
N ARG A 743 -4.45 -3.82 11.57
CA ARG A 743 -5.07 -2.50 11.36
C ARG A 743 -5.79 -1.96 12.57
N VAL A 744 -5.56 -0.69 12.81
CA VAL A 744 -6.14 0.07 13.91
C VAL A 744 -7.70 0.10 13.90
N SER A 745 -8.33 0.09 12.73
CA SER A 745 -9.79 0.04 12.55
C SER A 745 -10.41 -1.27 13.04
N LEU A 746 -9.73 -2.38 12.76
CA LEU A 746 -10.14 -3.72 13.19
C LEU A 746 -9.94 -3.88 14.70
N LEU A 747 -8.83 -3.32 15.20
CA LEU A 747 -8.51 -3.28 16.62
C LEU A 747 -9.59 -2.54 17.39
N LEU A 748 -9.97 -1.37 16.90
CA LEU A 748 -11.03 -0.56 17.45
C LEU A 748 -12.37 -1.31 17.51
N ALA A 749 -12.79 -1.86 16.37
CA ALA A 749 -14.04 -2.60 16.26
C ALA A 749 -14.11 -3.79 17.22
N SER A 750 -12.96 -4.37 17.56
CA SER A 750 -12.93 -5.53 18.42
C SER A 750 -12.82 -5.23 19.90
N LEU A 751 -12.16 -4.14 20.28
CA LEU A 751 -12.13 -3.69 21.65
C LEU A 751 -13.47 -3.06 22.09
N GLU A 752 -14.25 -2.51 21.15
CA GLU A 752 -15.62 -2.02 21.41
C GLU A 752 -16.61 -3.14 21.79
N LYS A 753 -16.25 -4.40 21.55
CA LYS A 753 -17.04 -5.60 21.90
C LYS A 753 -16.73 -6.15 23.30
N LEU A 754 -15.73 -5.62 24.00
CA LEU A 754 -15.35 -6.08 25.35
C LEU A 754 -16.31 -5.53 26.43
N PRO A 755 -16.72 -6.35 27.42
CA PRO A 755 -17.58 -5.89 28.51
C PRO A 755 -16.87 -4.81 29.34
N ARG A 756 -17.54 -3.67 29.56
CA ARG A 756 -17.04 -2.61 30.42
C ARG A 756 -17.26 -2.98 31.88
N SER A 757 -16.23 -2.81 32.72
CA SER A 757 -16.30 -3.12 34.14
C SER A 757 -17.48 -2.38 34.82
N GLY A 758 -18.45 -3.14 35.35
CA GLY A 758 -19.57 -2.60 36.15
C GLY A 758 -20.99 -2.75 35.59
N GLN A 759 -21.22 -3.40 34.44
CA GLN A 759 -22.58 -3.74 33.98
C GLN A 759 -22.94 -5.20 34.33
N GLU A 760 -23.85 -5.39 35.28
CA GLU A 760 -24.51 -6.69 35.47
C GLU A 760 -25.29 -7.07 34.21
N PRO A 761 -25.25 -8.34 33.77
CA PRO A 761 -25.94 -8.75 32.55
C PRO A 761 -27.45 -8.81 32.77
N GLU A 762 -28.18 -7.98 32.02
CA GLU A 762 -29.64 -8.00 31.94
C GLU A 762 -30.10 -9.28 31.23
N ALA A 763 -30.89 -10.09 31.92
CA ALA A 763 -31.36 -11.38 31.45
C ALA A 763 -32.27 -11.23 30.21
N THR A 764 -31.80 -11.70 29.06
CA THR A 764 -32.61 -11.81 27.84
C THR A 764 -33.25 -13.19 27.73
N ALA A 765 -34.57 -13.18 27.47
CA ALA A 765 -35.44 -14.35 27.41
C ALA A 765 -35.07 -15.33 26.26
N PRO A 766 -35.35 -16.63 26.41
CA PRO A 766 -34.98 -17.64 25.42
C PRO A 766 -35.77 -17.46 24.11
N ALA A 767 -35.04 -17.48 22.99
CA ALA A 767 -35.62 -17.52 21.65
C ALA A 767 -36.30 -18.88 21.38
N PRO A 768 -37.42 -18.92 20.62
CA PRO A 768 -38.16 -20.14 20.35
C PRO A 768 -37.40 -21.05 19.38
N ALA A 769 -37.49 -22.36 19.62
CA ALA A 769 -36.83 -23.40 18.83
C ALA A 769 -37.23 -23.34 17.33
N PRO A 770 -36.27 -23.48 16.40
CA PRO A 770 -36.57 -23.53 14.98
C PRO A 770 -37.28 -24.83 14.60
N ALA A 771 -38.30 -24.69 13.75
CA ALA A 771 -39.10 -25.79 13.22
C ALA A 771 -38.26 -26.73 12.33
N VAL A 772 -38.39 -28.03 12.58
CA VAL A 772 -37.77 -29.11 11.81
C VAL A 772 -38.46 -29.22 10.45
N ASN A 773 -37.73 -28.98 9.36
CA ASN A 773 -38.15 -29.37 8.01
C ASN A 773 -37.66 -30.80 7.71
N PRO A 774 -38.47 -31.63 7.02
CA PRO A 774 -38.19 -33.05 6.84
C PRO A 774 -37.04 -33.29 5.86
N VAL A 775 -36.13 -34.19 6.26
CA VAL A 775 -35.01 -34.70 5.49
C VAL A 775 -35.52 -35.51 4.28
N VAL A 776 -35.05 -35.17 3.08
CA VAL A 776 -35.22 -35.97 1.86
C VAL A 776 -34.15 -37.07 1.86
N PRO A 777 -34.48 -38.36 1.62
CA PRO A 777 -33.49 -39.43 1.64
C PRO A 777 -32.58 -39.37 0.41
N ALA A 778 -31.27 -39.55 0.63
CA ALA A 778 -30.27 -39.71 -0.41
C ALA A 778 -30.47 -41.02 -1.22
N PRO A 779 -30.12 -41.05 -2.52
CA PRO A 779 -30.20 -42.25 -3.34
C PRO A 779 -29.11 -43.28 -2.95
N PRO A 780 -29.35 -44.59 -3.18
CA PRO A 780 -28.43 -45.65 -2.76
C PRO A 780 -27.16 -45.72 -3.64
N PRO A 781 -26.04 -46.23 -3.10
CA PRO A 781 -24.77 -46.31 -3.81
C PRO A 781 -24.80 -47.41 -4.89
N PRO A 782 -23.99 -47.29 -5.97
CA PRO A 782 -23.88 -48.33 -6.99
C PRO A 782 -23.10 -49.55 -6.47
N ALA A 783 -23.47 -50.73 -6.99
CA ALA A 783 -22.93 -52.03 -6.61
C ALA A 783 -21.44 -52.22 -6.96
N PRO A 784 -20.69 -53.07 -6.23
CA PRO A 784 -19.25 -53.23 -6.38
C PRO A 784 -18.87 -54.07 -7.61
N GLU A 785 -17.87 -53.62 -8.38
CA GLU A 785 -17.25 -54.40 -9.46
C GLU A 785 -16.29 -55.49 -8.93
N PRO A 786 -16.04 -56.59 -9.68
CA PRO A 786 -15.22 -57.70 -9.23
C PRO A 786 -13.71 -57.39 -9.26
N HIS A 787 -13.03 -57.85 -8.21
CA HIS A 787 -11.59 -57.80 -7.95
C HIS A 787 -10.67 -58.01 -9.17
N ARG A 788 -9.72 -57.08 -9.36
CA ARG A 788 -8.44 -57.34 -10.05
C ARG A 788 -7.41 -57.90 -9.06
N PRO A 789 -6.55 -58.85 -9.48
CA PRO A 789 -5.56 -59.47 -8.60
C PRO A 789 -4.45 -58.49 -8.23
N ALA A 790 -3.99 -58.59 -6.98
CA ALA A 790 -2.94 -57.75 -6.40
C ALA A 790 -1.61 -57.85 -7.18
N PRO A 791 -0.85 -56.75 -7.33
CA PRO A 791 0.51 -56.82 -7.82
C PRO A 791 1.42 -57.49 -6.78
N ALA A 792 2.32 -58.35 -7.25
CA ALA A 792 3.30 -59.06 -6.42
C ALA A 792 4.18 -58.08 -5.62
N PRO A 793 4.62 -58.46 -4.40
CA PRO A 793 5.44 -57.59 -3.56
C PRO A 793 6.78 -57.32 -4.25
N ALA A 794 7.06 -56.04 -4.50
CA ALA A 794 8.38 -55.59 -4.92
C ALA A 794 9.36 -55.91 -3.78
N GLY A 795 10.39 -56.70 -4.09
CA GLY A 795 11.43 -57.07 -3.13
C GLY A 795 12.01 -55.83 -2.46
N THR A 796 11.98 -55.84 -1.14
CA THR A 796 12.63 -54.86 -0.28
C THR A 796 14.12 -54.85 -0.58
N PHE A 797 14.59 -53.81 -1.27
CA PHE A 797 15.99 -53.43 -1.18
C PHE A 797 16.21 -52.92 0.25
N VAL A 798 16.86 -53.73 1.08
CA VAL A 798 17.37 -53.33 2.39
C VAL A 798 18.84 -52.95 2.17
N PRO A 799 19.21 -51.65 2.22
CA PRO A 799 20.61 -51.26 2.28
C PRO A 799 21.21 -51.82 3.56
N ASP A 800 22.43 -52.36 3.48
CA ASP A 800 23.21 -52.76 4.64
C ASP A 800 23.66 -51.49 5.39
N TRP A 801 22.82 -51.03 6.32
CA TRP A 801 23.04 -49.83 7.14
C TRP A 801 24.18 -50.00 8.17
N ASP A 802 24.60 -51.24 8.47
CA ASP A 802 25.72 -51.49 9.38
C ASP A 802 27.06 -51.02 8.81
N ARG A 803 27.16 -50.77 7.50
CA ARG A 803 28.32 -50.13 6.86
C ARG A 803 28.55 -48.67 7.31
N TYR A 804 27.52 -48.00 7.82
CA TYR A 804 27.56 -46.56 8.16
C TYR A 804 27.63 -46.28 9.66
N ARG A 805 27.64 -47.33 10.50
CA ARG A 805 28.15 -47.22 11.87
C ARG A 805 29.65 -47.03 11.78
N THR A 806 30.11 -45.84 12.17
CA THR A 806 31.50 -45.37 12.15
C THR A 806 32.49 -46.47 12.54
N PRO A 807 33.40 -46.93 11.65
CA PRO A 807 34.55 -47.71 12.08
C PRO A 807 35.69 -46.77 12.50
N ALA A 808 36.39 -47.13 13.58
CA ALA A 808 37.65 -46.50 13.98
C ALA A 808 38.64 -46.46 12.79
N PRO A 809 39.46 -45.40 12.65
CA PRO A 809 40.21 -45.16 11.43
C PRO A 809 41.26 -46.25 11.19
N GLY A 810 41.06 -47.05 10.15
CA GLY A 810 42.00 -48.04 9.63
C GLY A 810 42.55 -47.66 8.25
N PRO A 811 43.73 -48.17 7.83
CA PRO A 811 44.48 -47.63 6.71
C PRO A 811 43.79 -47.89 5.37
N ALA A 812 43.81 -46.86 4.52
CA ALA A 812 43.12 -46.81 3.23
C ALA A 812 43.45 -48.02 2.33
N ARG A 813 42.42 -48.67 1.79
CA ARG A 813 42.52 -49.69 0.75
C ARG A 813 42.17 -49.11 -0.63
N PRO A 814 42.78 -49.63 -1.72
CA PRO A 814 42.80 -48.96 -3.01
C PRO A 814 41.49 -49.12 -3.79
N ALA A 815 41.12 -48.07 -4.53
CA ALA A 815 39.87 -47.95 -5.30
C ALA A 815 39.83 -48.86 -6.55
N PRO A 816 38.62 -49.29 -6.99
CA PRO A 816 38.45 -50.06 -8.22
C PRO A 816 38.55 -49.16 -9.47
N ALA A 817 39.01 -49.73 -10.59
CA ALA A 817 39.29 -49.01 -11.83
C ALA A 817 38.02 -48.50 -12.52
N ALA A 818 37.99 -47.20 -12.82
CA ALA A 818 36.93 -46.51 -13.57
C ALA A 818 37.12 -46.68 -15.10
N PRO A 819 36.03 -46.60 -15.92
CA PRO A 819 36.13 -46.67 -17.37
C PRO A 819 36.75 -45.39 -17.95
N ALA A 820 37.49 -45.54 -19.03
CA ALA A 820 38.28 -44.48 -19.64
C ALA A 820 37.42 -43.35 -20.24
N GLY A 821 37.46 -42.17 -19.63
CA GLY A 821 36.84 -40.96 -20.19
C GLY A 821 37.04 -39.71 -19.31
N ARG A 822 38.13 -38.97 -19.56
CA ARG A 822 38.57 -37.71 -18.92
C ARG A 822 39.02 -37.80 -17.45
N ALA A 823 40.31 -37.56 -17.22
CA ALA A 823 40.89 -37.42 -15.89
C ALA A 823 40.24 -36.25 -15.12
N PRO A 824 39.89 -36.42 -13.83
CA PRO A 824 39.53 -35.32 -12.96
C PRO A 824 40.71 -34.36 -12.85
N ARG A 825 40.43 -33.06 -12.97
CA ARG A 825 41.43 -32.02 -12.72
C ARG A 825 41.83 -32.09 -11.23
N PRO A 826 43.12 -32.10 -10.87
CA PRO A 826 43.51 -31.99 -9.46
C PRO A 826 42.92 -30.71 -8.88
N PRO A 827 42.48 -30.71 -7.59
CA PRO A 827 42.10 -29.47 -6.93
C PRO A 827 43.28 -28.50 -7.06
N ARG A 828 43.01 -27.32 -7.61
CA ARG A 828 44.03 -26.26 -7.65
C ARG A 828 44.41 -25.97 -6.19
N PRO A 829 45.71 -25.81 -5.89
CA PRO A 829 46.12 -25.22 -4.61
C PRO A 829 45.33 -23.92 -4.44
N ALA A 830 44.73 -23.71 -3.26
CA ALA A 830 44.07 -22.45 -2.96
C ALA A 830 45.08 -21.33 -3.25
N ASP A 831 44.77 -20.50 -4.25
CA ASP A 831 45.58 -19.33 -4.53
C ASP A 831 45.28 -18.34 -3.42
N ASP A 832 46.07 -18.36 -2.34
CA ASP A 832 45.92 -17.46 -1.18
C ASP A 832 45.87 -15.97 -1.60
N ARG A 833 46.34 -15.65 -2.82
CA ARG A 833 46.26 -14.31 -3.41
C ARG A 833 44.87 -13.93 -3.93
N ALA A 834 44.00 -14.90 -4.25
CA ALA A 834 42.63 -14.65 -4.69
C ALA A 834 41.68 -14.35 -3.52
N ALA A 835 41.89 -14.98 -2.36
CA ALA A 835 41.15 -14.71 -1.13
C ALA A 835 41.34 -13.25 -0.63
N ALA A 836 42.51 -12.65 -0.90
CA ALA A 836 42.82 -11.27 -0.53
C ALA A 836 42.01 -10.18 -1.29
N ARG A 837 41.22 -10.55 -2.31
CA ARG A 837 40.43 -9.60 -3.12
C ARG A 837 38.95 -9.49 -2.72
N VAL A 838 38.45 -10.39 -1.89
CA VAL A 838 37.06 -10.34 -1.42
C VAL A 838 37.01 -9.43 -0.19
N PRO A 839 36.19 -8.36 -0.19
CA PRO A 839 36.01 -7.52 0.99
C PRO A 839 35.59 -8.40 2.18
N ARG A 840 36.22 -8.20 3.33
CA ARG A 840 35.99 -9.02 4.53
C ARG A 840 34.58 -8.83 5.13
N ARG A 841 33.90 -7.72 4.80
CA ARG A 841 32.50 -7.39 5.12
C ARG A 841 31.95 -6.36 4.12
N THR A 842 30.63 -6.32 3.94
CA THR A 842 29.95 -5.21 3.25
C THR A 842 29.86 -4.04 4.23
N LEU A 843 30.87 -3.16 4.21
CA LEU A 843 30.86 -1.96 5.07
C LEU A 843 30.16 -0.79 4.36
N PRO A 844 29.43 0.06 5.10
CA PRO A 844 28.83 1.25 4.52
C PRO A 844 29.90 2.13 3.84
N GLY A 845 29.61 2.56 2.61
CA GLY A 845 30.52 3.40 1.82
C GLY A 845 30.79 4.77 2.46
N ARG A 846 31.85 5.46 2.05
CA ARG A 846 32.12 6.84 2.50
C ARG A 846 31.01 7.78 2.01
N LEU A 847 30.54 8.63 2.93
CA LEU A 847 29.59 9.72 2.66
C LEU A 847 29.97 10.51 1.40
N ARG A 848 29.02 10.65 0.47
CA ARG A 848 28.93 11.87 -0.33
C ARG A 848 28.15 12.88 0.50
N ASN A 849 28.60 14.13 0.55
CA ASN A 849 27.97 15.20 1.32
C ASN A 849 26.48 15.33 0.91
N ALA A 850 25.58 14.76 1.71
CA ALA A 850 24.21 14.46 1.29
C ALA A 850 23.22 15.63 1.40
N SER A 851 23.70 16.79 1.85
CA SER A 851 22.99 18.07 1.71
C SER A 851 22.75 18.46 0.23
N GLY A 852 23.40 17.79 -0.73
CA GLY A 852 23.16 17.91 -2.16
C GLY A 852 22.80 16.60 -2.90
N GLY A 853 22.46 15.51 -2.18
CA GLY A 853 22.21 14.19 -2.77
C GLY A 853 20.80 14.00 -3.38
N SER A 854 20.62 12.93 -4.15
CA SER A 854 19.32 12.49 -4.68
C SER A 854 18.38 11.98 -3.57
N PHE A 855 17.12 11.69 -3.91
CA PHE A 855 16.19 11.02 -2.99
C PHE A 855 16.74 9.69 -2.48
N LEU A 856 17.35 8.90 -3.37
CA LEU A 856 17.92 7.60 -3.02
C LEU A 856 19.11 7.79 -2.06
N ASP A 857 19.95 8.80 -2.28
CA ASP A 857 21.09 9.07 -1.39
C ASP A 857 20.62 9.39 0.04
N ARG A 858 19.63 10.28 0.18
CA ARG A 858 19.04 10.58 1.49
C ARG A 858 18.37 9.35 2.13
N ARG A 859 17.73 8.50 1.33
CA ARG A 859 17.12 7.27 1.83
C ARG A 859 18.17 6.26 2.28
N ILE A 860 19.26 6.11 1.54
CA ILE A 860 20.41 5.27 1.90
C ILE A 860 21.03 5.78 3.20
N ASP A 861 21.20 7.10 3.36
CA ASP A 861 21.73 7.67 4.60
C ASP A 861 20.82 7.40 5.79
N ALA A 862 19.51 7.65 5.66
CA ALA A 862 18.55 7.35 6.73
C ALA A 862 18.49 5.85 7.09
N LEU A 863 18.69 4.95 6.12
CA LEU A 863 18.69 3.50 6.36
C LEU A 863 19.99 2.96 6.95
N SER A 864 21.09 3.71 6.93
CA SER A 864 22.41 3.20 7.32
C SER A 864 23.13 4.05 8.38
N GLU A 865 22.46 5.05 8.96
CA GLU A 865 23.07 5.96 9.94
C GLU A 865 23.54 5.24 11.21
N GLU A 866 22.69 4.42 11.81
CA GLU A 866 23.03 3.65 13.03
C GLU A 866 24.11 2.59 12.76
N ASP A 867 23.99 1.84 11.65
CA ASP A 867 24.97 0.83 11.26
C ASP A 867 26.38 1.43 11.06
N ARG A 868 26.47 2.65 10.52
CA ARG A 868 27.75 3.36 10.36
C ARG A 868 28.40 3.68 11.70
N LEU A 869 27.61 4.04 12.72
CA LEU A 869 28.11 4.31 14.07
C LEU A 869 28.62 3.02 14.73
N ILE A 870 27.88 1.92 14.58
CA ILE A 870 28.27 0.59 15.08
C ILE A 870 29.57 0.12 14.41
N VAL A 871 29.68 0.27 13.09
CA VAL A 871 30.91 -0.03 12.34
C VAL A 871 32.09 0.83 12.80
N ALA A 872 31.88 2.13 13.02
CA ALA A 872 32.93 3.05 13.48
C ALA A 872 33.46 2.70 14.88
N ARG A 873 32.67 2.01 15.70
CA ARG A 873 33.04 1.53 17.04
C ARG A 873 33.63 0.12 17.07
N ASP A 874 33.76 -0.54 15.92
CA ASP A 874 34.19 -1.95 15.83
C ASP A 874 33.21 -2.91 16.55
N GLU A 875 31.92 -2.58 16.51
CA GLU A 875 30.81 -3.30 17.17
C GLU A 875 29.87 -3.98 16.16
N TYR A 876 30.25 -4.04 14.88
CA TYR A 876 29.44 -4.69 13.86
C TYR A 876 29.77 -6.19 13.80
N PHE A 877 28.96 -7.04 14.41
CA PHE A 877 29.20 -8.49 14.53
C PHE A 877 28.57 -9.34 13.41
N TYR A 878 27.91 -8.68 12.46
CA TYR A 878 27.09 -9.33 11.43
C TYR A 878 27.87 -9.53 10.12
N GLU A 879 27.38 -10.45 9.28
CA GLU A 879 27.95 -10.79 7.97
C GLU A 879 29.45 -11.20 8.00
N PRO A 880 29.89 -12.13 8.89
CA PRO A 880 31.24 -12.66 8.78
C PRO A 880 31.41 -13.42 7.46
N VAL A 881 32.41 -13.07 6.67
CA VAL A 881 32.77 -13.82 5.45
C VAL A 881 33.55 -15.06 5.85
N ILE A 882 32.86 -16.20 5.93
CA ILE A 882 33.46 -17.48 6.29
C ILE A 882 34.39 -17.94 5.16
N GLU A 883 35.69 -17.97 5.44
CA GLU A 883 36.75 -18.44 4.54
C GLU A 883 36.79 -19.97 4.49
N GLN A 884 36.63 -20.60 5.65
CA GLN A 884 36.69 -22.06 5.84
C GLN A 884 35.77 -22.47 7.00
N ALA A 885 35.25 -23.70 6.95
CA ALA A 885 34.52 -24.32 8.04
C ALA A 885 35.02 -25.77 8.21
N GLU A 886 35.24 -26.19 9.45
CA GLU A 886 35.68 -27.53 9.81
C GLU A 886 35.02 -27.93 11.14
N GLY A 887 34.05 -28.86 11.07
CA GLY A 887 33.21 -29.23 12.21
C GLY A 887 32.59 -28.01 12.88
N ALA A 888 32.77 -27.89 14.20
CA ALA A 888 32.25 -26.77 14.98
C ALA A 888 33.01 -25.44 14.80
N ARG A 889 34.05 -25.38 13.95
CA ARG A 889 34.90 -24.19 13.81
C ARG A 889 34.71 -23.52 12.46
N ILE A 890 34.72 -22.19 12.49
CA ILE A 890 34.69 -21.35 11.30
C ILE A 890 35.91 -20.45 11.29
N LYS A 891 36.43 -20.16 10.10
CA LYS A 891 37.53 -19.23 9.90
C LYS A 891 37.03 -18.00 9.16
N PHE A 892 37.26 -16.82 9.73
CA PHE A 892 37.08 -15.54 9.06
C PHE A 892 38.13 -14.55 9.57
N ASP A 893 38.48 -13.55 8.75
CA ASP A 893 39.55 -12.60 9.05
C ASP A 893 40.90 -13.27 9.40
N GLY A 894 41.17 -14.44 8.81
CA GLY A 894 42.36 -15.25 9.07
C GLY A 894 42.40 -15.93 10.45
N ARG A 895 41.36 -15.83 11.28
CA ARG A 895 41.28 -16.42 12.63
C ARG A 895 40.24 -17.52 12.70
N TRP A 896 40.52 -18.55 13.48
CA TRP A 896 39.58 -19.63 13.78
C TRP A 896 38.73 -19.27 14.99
N PHE A 897 37.44 -19.56 14.90
CA PHE A 897 36.47 -19.38 15.97
C PHE A 897 35.66 -20.65 16.17
N LEU A 898 35.35 -20.97 17.42
CA LEU A 898 34.35 -21.95 17.79
C LEU A 898 32.96 -21.37 17.56
N ASN A 899 32.14 -22.01 16.73
CA ASN A 899 30.89 -21.45 16.23
C ASN A 899 29.68 -21.90 17.06
N PHE A 900 29.06 -20.98 17.78
CA PHE A 900 27.81 -21.18 18.52
C PHE A 900 26.63 -20.40 17.91
N ALA A 901 26.73 -20.00 16.64
CA ALA A 901 25.70 -19.28 15.91
C ALA A 901 25.09 -20.09 14.74
N SER A 902 25.51 -21.34 14.53
CA SER A 902 25.02 -22.22 13.47
C SER A 902 23.79 -23.01 13.89
N TYR A 903 22.78 -23.09 13.02
CA TYR A 903 21.59 -23.94 13.20
C TYR A 903 21.78 -25.38 12.70
N SER A 904 23.02 -25.83 12.47
CA SER A 904 23.35 -27.22 12.05
C SER A 904 23.20 -28.19 13.23
N TYR A 905 22.01 -28.27 13.83
CA TYR A 905 21.75 -28.96 15.10
C TYR A 905 22.35 -30.37 15.17
N LEU A 906 22.13 -31.17 14.13
CA LEU A 906 22.60 -32.55 14.06
C LEU A 906 23.99 -32.71 13.40
N GLY A 907 24.71 -31.62 13.10
CA GLY A 907 26.05 -31.68 12.50
C GLY A 907 26.07 -32.44 11.17
N LEU A 908 25.19 -32.04 10.23
CA LEU A 908 25.01 -32.73 8.95
C LEU A 908 25.76 -32.08 7.78
N ILE A 909 26.36 -30.90 8.00
CA ILE A 909 27.20 -30.24 7.00
C ILE A 909 28.46 -31.08 6.77
N GLY A 910 28.75 -31.41 5.50
CA GLY A 910 29.90 -32.24 5.13
C GLY A 910 29.68 -33.75 5.34
N HIS A 911 28.44 -34.20 5.53
CA HIS A 911 28.14 -35.62 5.64
C HIS A 911 28.27 -36.33 4.28
N ASP A 912 29.22 -37.27 4.16
CA ASP A 912 29.58 -37.96 2.91
C ASP A 912 28.37 -38.46 2.08
N TYR A 913 27.39 -39.08 2.74
CA TYR A 913 26.18 -39.56 2.06
C TYR A 913 25.37 -38.42 1.42
N ILE A 914 25.20 -37.30 2.14
CA ILE A 914 24.40 -36.16 1.68
C ILE A 914 25.13 -35.47 0.52
N ASP A 915 26.43 -35.23 0.68
CA ASP A 915 27.28 -34.60 -0.33
C ASP A 915 27.32 -35.43 -1.61
N GLN A 916 27.47 -36.75 -1.51
CA GLN A 916 27.44 -37.63 -2.68
C GLN A 916 26.10 -37.59 -3.42
N ARG A 917 24.96 -37.53 -2.70
CA ARG A 917 23.64 -37.43 -3.33
C ARG A 917 23.44 -36.10 -4.05
N ALA A 918 23.97 -35.01 -3.50
CA ALA A 918 23.98 -33.72 -4.17
C ALA A 918 24.82 -33.74 -5.45
N LEU A 919 26.03 -34.34 -5.40
CA LEU A 919 26.92 -34.48 -6.56
C LEU A 919 26.29 -35.33 -7.67
N ASP A 920 25.70 -36.47 -7.32
CA ASP A 920 25.00 -37.36 -8.26
C ASP A 920 23.83 -36.62 -8.95
N ALA A 921 23.10 -35.78 -8.22
CA ALA A 921 22.00 -34.99 -8.77
C ALA A 921 22.50 -33.93 -9.76
N VAL A 922 23.63 -33.27 -9.47
CA VAL A 922 24.26 -32.31 -10.40
C VAL A 922 24.74 -33.01 -11.67
N GLU A 923 25.35 -34.19 -11.55
CA GLU A 923 25.82 -34.96 -12.71
C GLU A 923 24.66 -35.34 -13.64
N ARG A 924 23.51 -35.73 -13.07
CA ARG A 924 22.35 -36.20 -13.84
C ARG A 924 21.44 -35.09 -14.36
N HIS A 925 21.22 -34.04 -13.57
CA HIS A 925 20.20 -33.03 -13.82
C HIS A 925 20.76 -31.62 -14.06
N GLY A 926 22.08 -31.46 -13.98
CA GLY A 926 22.74 -30.17 -14.06
C GLY A 926 22.57 -29.34 -12.78
N THR A 927 22.88 -28.04 -12.88
CA THR A 927 22.92 -27.13 -11.72
C THR A 927 21.58 -26.46 -11.41
N GLY A 928 20.56 -26.62 -12.25
CA GLY A 928 19.26 -25.97 -12.07
C GLY A 928 18.17 -26.51 -12.98
N ALA A 929 16.91 -26.34 -12.57
CA ALA A 929 15.75 -26.81 -13.31
C ALA A 929 15.24 -25.82 -14.39
N HIS A 930 15.83 -24.62 -14.48
CA HIS A 930 15.54 -23.59 -15.51
C HIS A 930 14.04 -23.22 -15.65
N GLY A 931 13.30 -23.17 -14.54
CA GLY A 931 11.89 -22.78 -14.54
C GLY A 931 11.23 -22.81 -13.16
N VAL A 932 9.99 -22.34 -13.09
CA VAL A 932 9.13 -22.44 -11.90
C VAL A 932 8.52 -23.84 -11.76
N ARG A 933 8.20 -24.26 -10.54
CA ARG A 933 7.65 -25.60 -10.25
C ARG A 933 6.35 -25.91 -11.00
N LEU A 934 5.47 -24.93 -11.17
CA LEU A 934 4.18 -25.09 -11.86
C LEU A 934 4.30 -25.41 -13.36
N LEU A 935 5.41 -25.01 -13.99
CA LEU A 935 5.64 -25.18 -15.42
C LEU A 935 6.68 -26.28 -15.67
N ALA A 936 7.86 -25.92 -16.18
CA ALA A 936 8.91 -26.85 -16.56
C ALA A 936 10.01 -27.05 -15.50
N GLY A 937 9.84 -26.50 -14.28
CA GLY A 937 10.85 -26.54 -13.22
C GLY A 937 10.77 -27.75 -12.29
N THR A 938 9.75 -28.60 -12.40
CA THR A 938 9.60 -29.77 -11.49
C THR A 938 10.34 -30.99 -12.01
N LEU A 939 11.48 -31.30 -11.38
CA LEU A 939 12.18 -32.58 -11.53
C LEU A 939 11.55 -33.69 -10.67
N HIS A 940 11.79 -34.94 -11.05
CA HIS A 940 11.39 -36.12 -10.26
C HIS A 940 11.89 -36.03 -8.81
N LEU A 941 13.12 -35.58 -8.61
CA LEU A 941 13.73 -35.37 -7.28
C LEU A 941 12.89 -34.47 -6.35
N HIS A 942 12.22 -33.44 -6.89
CA HIS A 942 11.36 -32.59 -6.06
C HIS A 942 10.19 -33.39 -5.49
N ARG A 943 9.60 -34.27 -6.31
CA ARG A 943 8.49 -35.09 -5.86
C ARG A 943 8.96 -36.16 -4.89
N GLU A 944 10.13 -36.74 -5.10
CA GLU A 944 10.72 -37.69 -4.15
C GLU A 944 10.94 -37.05 -2.77
N LEU A 945 11.45 -35.81 -2.72
CA LEU A 945 11.62 -35.07 -1.47
C LEU A 945 10.28 -34.78 -0.80
N GLU A 946 9.29 -34.28 -1.54
CA GLU A 946 7.94 -34.02 -1.01
C GLU A 946 7.35 -35.28 -0.36
N LEU A 947 7.47 -36.43 -1.03
CA LEU A 947 6.98 -37.69 -0.49
C LEU A 947 7.81 -38.19 0.71
N ALA A 948 9.11 -37.90 0.76
CA ALA A 948 9.95 -38.23 1.91
C ALA A 948 9.57 -37.40 3.14
N LEU A 949 9.38 -36.09 2.97
CA LEU A 949 8.92 -35.19 4.02
C LEU A 949 7.54 -35.59 4.54
N ALA A 950 6.58 -35.88 3.64
CA ALA A 950 5.24 -36.32 4.02
C ALA A 950 5.30 -37.60 4.87
N ARG A 951 6.09 -38.62 4.46
CA ARG A 951 6.26 -39.85 5.26
C ARG A 951 6.92 -39.59 6.61
N PHE A 952 7.97 -38.78 6.64
CA PHE A 952 8.72 -38.48 7.86
C PHE A 952 7.85 -37.80 8.91
N LEU A 953 7.05 -36.82 8.48
CA LEU A 953 6.18 -36.00 9.33
C LEU A 953 4.81 -36.64 9.60
N GLY A 954 4.54 -37.81 9.03
CA GLY A 954 3.24 -38.48 9.17
C GLY A 954 2.09 -37.71 8.51
N ALA A 955 2.31 -37.13 7.34
CA ALA A 955 1.32 -36.40 6.55
C ALA A 955 1.01 -37.11 5.21
N GLU A 956 -0.12 -36.77 4.59
CA GLU A 956 -0.53 -37.40 3.33
C GLU A 956 0.28 -36.94 2.10
N ASP A 957 0.69 -35.66 2.10
CA ASP A 957 1.52 -35.06 1.04
C ASP A 957 2.32 -33.86 1.57
N ALA A 958 3.27 -33.37 0.75
CA ALA A 958 3.99 -32.13 0.99
C ALA A 958 4.23 -31.30 -0.28
N ILE A 959 4.54 -30.03 -0.07
CA ILE A 959 4.94 -29.04 -1.07
C ILE A 959 6.26 -28.41 -0.62
N VAL A 960 7.22 -28.29 -1.55
CA VAL A 960 8.54 -27.67 -1.27
C VAL A 960 8.68 -26.32 -1.97
N TYR A 961 9.12 -25.32 -1.21
CA TYR A 961 9.41 -23.93 -1.57
C TYR A 961 10.92 -23.66 -1.66
N SER A 962 11.31 -22.53 -2.24
CA SER A 962 12.71 -22.11 -2.38
C SER A 962 13.36 -21.60 -1.09
N SER A 963 12.57 -21.26 -0.06
CA SER A 963 13.06 -20.93 1.29
C SER A 963 11.96 -21.15 2.34
N GLY A 964 12.35 -21.32 3.62
CA GLY A 964 11.42 -21.35 4.75
C GLY A 964 10.62 -20.05 4.89
N TYR A 965 11.25 -18.90 4.65
CA TYR A 965 10.56 -17.61 4.61
C TYR A 965 9.40 -17.61 3.59
N MET A 966 9.65 -18.11 2.38
CA MET A 966 8.63 -18.18 1.34
C MET A 966 7.55 -19.22 1.64
N ALA A 967 7.90 -20.32 2.34
CA ALA A 967 6.92 -21.31 2.77
C ALA A 967 5.90 -20.69 3.73
N ASN A 968 6.32 -19.91 4.71
CA ASN A 968 5.42 -19.16 5.60
C ASN A 968 4.56 -18.14 4.83
N VAL A 969 5.21 -17.17 4.18
CA VAL A 969 4.52 -16.05 3.50
C VAL A 969 3.49 -16.54 2.48
N ALA A 970 3.88 -17.51 1.65
CA ALA A 970 3.02 -17.98 0.56
C ALA A 970 1.91 -18.92 1.03
N THR A 971 2.10 -19.62 2.15
CA THR A 971 1.08 -20.52 2.70
C THR A 971 0.01 -19.72 3.42
N VAL A 972 0.40 -18.84 4.34
CA VAL A 972 -0.55 -17.96 5.04
C VAL A 972 -1.36 -17.14 4.04
N GLY A 973 -0.70 -16.45 3.11
CA GLY A 973 -1.39 -15.64 2.10
C GLY A 973 -2.20 -16.43 1.05
N ALA A 974 -2.18 -17.76 1.09
CA ALA A 974 -3.02 -18.61 0.25
C ALA A 974 -4.19 -19.26 1.00
N LEU A 975 -4.08 -19.42 2.32
CA LEU A 975 -5.11 -20.08 3.14
C LEU A 975 -6.16 -19.10 3.69
N VAL A 976 -5.79 -17.84 3.90
CA VAL A 976 -6.65 -16.82 4.50
C VAL A 976 -6.55 -15.49 3.75
N GLY A 977 -7.60 -14.69 3.81
CA GLY A 977 -7.66 -13.37 3.18
C GLY A 977 -8.59 -12.38 3.88
N PRO A 978 -8.95 -11.24 3.25
CA PRO A 978 -9.84 -10.26 3.85
C PRO A 978 -11.19 -10.88 4.26
N GLY A 979 -11.54 -10.75 5.53
CA GLY A 979 -12.74 -11.36 6.14
C GLY A 979 -12.47 -12.63 6.96
N ASP A 980 -11.26 -13.19 6.87
CA ASP A 980 -10.78 -14.27 7.75
C ASP A 980 -9.94 -13.70 8.91
N VAL A 981 -9.67 -14.56 9.89
CA VAL A 981 -8.93 -14.24 11.12
C VAL A 981 -7.76 -15.21 11.32
N ILE A 982 -6.54 -14.71 11.28
CA ILE A 982 -5.36 -15.45 11.73
C ILE A 982 -5.31 -15.40 13.25
N ILE A 983 -4.80 -16.41 13.95
CA ILE A 983 -4.54 -16.34 15.39
C ILE A 983 -3.09 -16.74 15.66
N GLY A 984 -2.27 -15.97 16.37
CA GLY A 984 -0.85 -16.37 16.52
C GLY A 984 -0.08 -15.86 17.74
N ASP A 985 1.00 -16.54 18.10
CA ASP A 985 1.82 -16.12 19.24
C ASP A 985 2.55 -14.79 18.94
N VAL A 986 2.71 -13.90 19.93
CA VAL A 986 3.51 -12.66 19.79
C VAL A 986 4.96 -12.91 19.35
N TYR A 987 5.51 -14.08 19.67
CA TYR A 987 6.90 -14.40 19.38
C TYR A 987 7.07 -15.18 18.07
N ASN A 988 5.99 -15.35 17.30
CA ASN A 988 6.06 -15.99 15.98
C ASN A 988 7.09 -15.31 15.06
N HIS A 989 7.74 -16.13 14.24
CA HIS A 989 8.82 -15.67 13.38
C HIS A 989 8.40 -14.57 12.40
N ALA A 990 9.31 -13.63 12.07
CA ALA A 990 9.01 -12.47 11.21
C ALA A 990 8.41 -12.84 9.83
N SER A 991 8.76 -13.99 9.25
CA SER A 991 8.16 -14.45 7.98
C SER A 991 6.68 -14.80 8.10
N ILE A 992 6.24 -15.23 9.29
CA ILE A 992 4.83 -15.48 9.58
C ILE A 992 4.11 -14.15 9.63
N LEU A 993 4.67 -13.15 10.32
CA LEU A 993 4.12 -11.79 10.39
C LEU A 993 4.02 -11.12 9.01
N ASP A 994 5.02 -11.30 8.15
CA ASP A 994 4.94 -10.82 6.76
C ASP A 994 3.87 -11.58 5.95
N GLY A 995 3.64 -12.85 6.25
CA GLY A 995 2.50 -13.63 5.75
C GLY A 995 1.16 -13.03 6.18
N TYR A 996 1.05 -12.60 7.45
CA TYR A 996 -0.14 -11.93 7.98
C TYR A 996 -0.44 -10.67 7.17
N ARG A 997 0.54 -9.76 7.06
CA ARG A 997 0.43 -8.49 6.33
C ARG A 997 0.01 -8.69 4.87
N LEU A 998 0.61 -9.67 4.20
CA LEU A 998 0.37 -9.94 2.78
C LEU A 998 -0.96 -10.68 2.51
N SER A 999 -1.52 -11.37 3.51
CA SER A 999 -2.83 -12.02 3.39
C SER A 999 -3.97 -11.01 3.34
N GLY A 1000 -3.85 -9.89 4.08
CA GLY A 1000 -4.93 -8.93 4.28
C GLY A 1000 -6.05 -9.40 5.20
N ALA A 1001 -5.90 -10.55 5.87
CA ALA A 1001 -6.77 -11.05 6.93
C ALA A 1001 -6.63 -10.22 8.20
N ASP A 1002 -7.62 -10.31 9.09
CA ASP A 1002 -7.52 -9.81 10.46
C ASP A 1002 -6.62 -10.78 11.26
N VAL A 1003 -5.90 -10.34 12.29
CA VAL A 1003 -4.72 -11.09 12.78
C VAL A 1003 -4.74 -11.30 14.28
N ILE A 1004 -5.61 -12.08 14.88
CA ILE A 1004 -5.74 -12.32 16.31
C ILE A 1004 -4.52 -12.96 17.07
N THR A 1005 -3.47 -12.24 17.51
CA THR A 1005 -2.45 -12.80 18.42
C THR A 1005 -2.81 -13.13 19.87
N TYR A 1006 -2.11 -14.08 20.51
CA TYR A 1006 -2.19 -14.41 21.95
C TYR A 1006 -0.82 -14.41 22.68
N ALA A 1007 -0.84 -14.25 24.00
CA ALA A 1007 0.35 -14.03 24.84
C ALA A 1007 1.27 -15.23 24.73
N HIS A 1008 2.57 -14.94 24.79
CA HIS A 1008 3.57 -15.95 24.50
C HIS A 1008 3.33 -17.21 25.32
N ASN A 1009 2.99 -18.29 24.61
CA ASN A 1009 2.66 -19.61 25.16
C ASN A 1009 1.52 -19.63 26.21
N ASP A 1010 0.59 -18.68 26.18
CA ASP A 1010 -0.55 -18.58 27.11
C ASP A 1010 -1.83 -19.17 26.49
N LEU A 1011 -2.24 -20.34 27.00
CA LEU A 1011 -3.44 -21.04 26.53
C LEU A 1011 -4.75 -20.33 26.90
N ALA A 1012 -4.80 -19.62 28.03
CA ALA A 1012 -6.00 -18.91 28.44
C ALA A 1012 -6.25 -17.73 27.49
N ASP A 1013 -5.18 -17.06 27.11
CA ASP A 1013 -5.25 -15.98 26.14
C ASP A 1013 -5.47 -16.48 24.70
N LEU A 1014 -4.88 -17.61 24.32
CA LEU A 1014 -5.25 -18.29 23.06
C LEU A 1014 -6.74 -18.63 23.00
N GLU A 1015 -7.33 -19.10 24.10
CA GLU A 1015 -8.77 -19.35 24.15
C GLU A 1015 -9.59 -18.05 24.03
N ARG A 1016 -9.12 -16.95 24.64
CA ARG A 1016 -9.74 -15.62 24.47
C ARG A 1016 -9.70 -15.17 23.01
N ALA A 1017 -8.55 -15.30 22.35
CA ALA A 1017 -8.35 -15.04 20.93
C ALA A 1017 -9.33 -15.84 20.06
N LEU A 1018 -9.42 -17.15 20.30
CA LEU A 1018 -10.34 -18.06 19.59
C LEU A 1018 -11.82 -17.67 19.76
N LYS A 1019 -12.24 -17.31 20.97
CA LYS A 1019 -13.62 -16.84 21.24
C LYS A 1019 -13.92 -15.54 20.50
N LYS A 1020 -12.93 -14.64 20.43
CA LYS A 1020 -13.05 -13.31 19.82
C LYS A 1020 -13.16 -13.37 18.30
N ALA A 1021 -12.50 -14.35 17.66
CA ALA A 1021 -12.60 -14.60 16.23
C ALA A 1021 -14.04 -14.93 15.77
N GLY A 1022 -14.88 -15.46 16.68
CA GLY A 1022 -16.28 -15.79 16.39
C GLY A 1022 -16.43 -16.84 15.28
N ASP A 1023 -17.41 -16.64 14.40
CA ASP A 1023 -17.75 -17.57 13.31
C ASP A 1023 -16.96 -17.30 12.00
N ALA A 1024 -15.96 -16.42 12.02
CA ALA A 1024 -15.14 -16.13 10.84
C ALA A 1024 -14.26 -17.33 10.44
N GLY A 1025 -13.87 -17.39 9.16
CA GLY A 1025 -12.81 -18.31 8.73
C GLY A 1025 -11.54 -18.00 9.51
N ARG A 1026 -10.86 -19.02 10.05
CA ARG A 1026 -9.73 -18.80 10.96
C ARG A 1026 -8.59 -19.77 10.79
N LEU A 1027 -7.39 -19.32 11.18
CA LEU A 1027 -6.17 -20.13 11.15
C LEU A 1027 -5.30 -19.80 12.36
N VAL A 1028 -5.08 -20.76 13.26
CA VAL A 1028 -4.11 -20.62 14.34
C VAL A 1028 -2.71 -20.91 13.79
N VAL A 1029 -1.72 -20.09 14.14
CA VAL A 1029 -0.32 -20.21 13.68
C VAL A 1029 0.62 -20.07 14.88
N THR A 1030 1.55 -21.01 15.05
CA THR A 1030 2.53 -20.95 16.15
C THR A 1030 3.91 -21.51 15.73
N ASP A 1031 4.99 -20.91 16.21
CA ASP A 1031 6.32 -21.53 16.19
C ASP A 1031 6.33 -22.76 17.11
N ALA A 1032 6.89 -23.89 16.66
CA ALA A 1032 7.09 -25.05 17.54
C ALA A 1032 8.14 -24.78 18.62
N VAL A 1033 9.22 -24.10 18.24
CA VAL A 1033 10.32 -23.69 19.10
C VAL A 1033 10.65 -22.23 18.81
N PHE A 1034 10.54 -21.38 19.83
CA PHE A 1034 10.73 -19.95 19.67
C PHE A 1034 12.21 -19.61 19.54
N SER A 1035 12.57 -19.03 18.40
CA SER A 1035 13.96 -18.96 17.92
C SER A 1035 14.93 -18.10 18.75
N MET A 1036 14.43 -17.25 19.65
CA MET A 1036 15.22 -16.36 20.52
C MET A 1036 15.37 -16.88 21.95
N ASP A 1037 14.46 -17.77 22.37
CA ASP A 1037 14.25 -18.14 23.77
C ASP A 1037 14.54 -19.64 23.96
N GLY A 1038 14.25 -20.45 22.94
CA GLY A 1038 14.52 -21.88 22.91
C GLY A 1038 13.55 -22.72 23.74
N ASP A 1039 12.46 -22.13 24.19
CA ASP A 1039 11.30 -22.81 24.75
C ASP A 1039 10.39 -23.39 23.65
N VAL A 1040 9.46 -24.24 24.08
CA VAL A 1040 8.61 -25.07 23.21
C VAL A 1040 7.16 -24.68 23.44
N ALA A 1041 6.39 -24.53 22.37
CA ALA A 1041 4.96 -24.24 22.47
C ALA A 1041 4.20 -25.37 23.19
N ASP A 1042 3.18 -25.03 23.99
CA ASP A 1042 2.27 -25.98 24.64
C ASP A 1042 1.29 -26.55 23.60
N LEU A 1043 1.83 -27.36 22.69
CA LEU A 1043 1.06 -27.94 21.58
C LEU A 1043 -0.16 -28.74 22.05
N PRO A 1044 -0.13 -29.57 23.11
CA PRO A 1044 -1.32 -30.26 23.59
C PRO A 1044 -2.47 -29.31 23.90
N GLY A 1045 -2.20 -28.23 24.65
CA GLY A 1045 -3.22 -27.24 24.97
C GLY A 1045 -3.71 -26.46 23.75
N ILE A 1046 -2.79 -26.09 22.84
CA ILE A 1046 -3.12 -25.38 21.60
C ILE A 1046 -4.05 -26.23 20.73
N VAL A 1047 -3.72 -27.51 20.54
CA VAL A 1047 -4.51 -28.44 19.72
C VAL A 1047 -5.89 -28.66 20.34
N ASP A 1048 -5.98 -28.90 21.65
CA ASP A 1048 -7.27 -29.10 22.33
C ASP A 1048 -8.20 -27.89 22.17
N LEU A 1049 -7.64 -26.67 22.16
CA LEU A 1049 -8.37 -25.45 21.86
C LEU A 1049 -8.75 -25.38 20.37
N CYS A 1050 -7.80 -25.61 19.45
CA CYS A 1050 -8.08 -25.60 18.01
C CYS A 1050 -9.24 -26.54 17.64
N GLU A 1051 -9.26 -27.76 18.18
CA GLU A 1051 -10.33 -28.74 17.96
C GLU A 1051 -11.65 -28.31 18.58
N ARG A 1052 -11.64 -27.79 19.84
CA ARG A 1052 -12.84 -27.31 20.51
C ARG A 1052 -13.52 -26.20 19.73
N TYR A 1053 -12.72 -25.34 19.12
CA TYR A 1053 -13.20 -24.18 18.39
C TYR A 1053 -13.40 -24.47 16.90
N ASP A 1054 -12.93 -25.57 16.31
CA ASP A 1054 -12.92 -25.81 14.86
C ASP A 1054 -12.05 -24.79 14.10
N ALA A 1055 -10.81 -24.64 14.57
CA ALA A 1055 -9.81 -23.76 13.99
C ALA A 1055 -8.63 -24.58 13.45
N PRO A 1056 -8.35 -24.55 12.14
CA PRO A 1056 -7.14 -25.14 11.58
C PRO A 1056 -5.87 -24.61 12.24
N LEU A 1057 -4.89 -25.49 12.44
CA LEU A 1057 -3.62 -25.20 13.10
C LEU A 1057 -2.44 -25.34 12.13
N MET A 1058 -1.66 -24.27 12.04
CA MET A 1058 -0.36 -24.22 11.40
C MET A 1058 0.77 -24.15 12.44
N VAL A 1059 1.73 -25.07 12.34
CA VAL A 1059 2.91 -25.10 13.21
C VAL A 1059 4.17 -24.92 12.38
N ASP A 1060 5.03 -23.96 12.76
CA ASP A 1060 6.37 -23.78 12.18
C ASP A 1060 7.40 -24.64 12.92
N GLU A 1061 7.75 -25.76 12.30
CA GLU A 1061 8.68 -26.78 12.78
C GLU A 1061 10.16 -26.46 12.44
N ALA A 1062 10.50 -25.21 12.09
CA ALA A 1062 11.83 -24.90 11.61
C ALA A 1062 12.95 -25.17 12.62
N HIS A 1063 12.68 -25.00 13.93
CA HIS A 1063 13.63 -25.24 15.01
C HIS A 1063 13.42 -26.56 15.76
N SER A 1064 12.43 -27.36 15.36
CA SER A 1064 12.04 -28.62 16.02
C SER A 1064 12.37 -29.86 15.17
N LEU A 1065 12.39 -29.77 13.83
CA LEU A 1065 12.77 -30.90 12.98
C LEU A 1065 14.21 -31.34 13.29
N GLY A 1066 14.36 -32.61 13.66
CA GLY A 1066 15.60 -33.22 14.13
C GLY A 1066 16.09 -32.74 15.49
N VAL A 1067 15.25 -32.06 16.26
CA VAL A 1067 15.56 -31.50 17.58
C VAL A 1067 14.58 -32.02 18.64
N LEU A 1068 13.29 -31.96 18.35
CA LEU A 1068 12.21 -32.40 19.22
C LEU A 1068 11.72 -33.80 18.86
N GLY A 1069 11.20 -34.51 19.85
CA GLY A 1069 10.78 -35.91 19.73
C GLY A 1069 11.91 -36.91 19.96
N ASP A 1070 11.58 -38.20 19.95
CA ASP A 1070 12.54 -39.28 20.14
C ASP A 1070 13.32 -39.63 18.87
N THR A 1071 12.70 -39.39 17.70
CA THR A 1071 13.31 -39.63 16.38
C THR A 1071 13.53 -38.36 15.58
N GLY A 1072 13.15 -37.19 16.12
CA GLY A 1072 13.41 -35.90 15.50
C GLY A 1072 12.30 -35.47 14.54
N ARG A 1073 11.09 -36.00 14.67
CA ARG A 1073 9.97 -35.64 13.77
C ARG A 1073 9.37 -34.28 14.06
N GLY A 1074 9.66 -33.70 15.23
CA GLY A 1074 9.17 -32.38 15.61
C GLY A 1074 8.28 -32.42 16.85
N ILE A 1075 7.45 -31.39 17.00
CA ILE A 1075 6.74 -31.12 18.25
C ILE A 1075 5.57 -32.10 18.51
N THR A 1076 4.94 -32.63 17.46
CA THR A 1076 3.88 -33.65 17.61
C THR A 1076 4.43 -34.92 18.25
N GLU A 1077 5.59 -35.40 17.81
CA GLU A 1077 6.28 -36.55 18.41
C GLU A 1077 6.75 -36.25 19.83
N HIS A 1078 7.22 -35.03 20.10
CA HIS A 1078 7.67 -34.63 21.44
C HIS A 1078 6.59 -34.79 22.51
N PHE A 1079 5.34 -34.46 22.18
CA PHE A 1079 4.19 -34.62 23.07
C PHE A 1079 3.43 -35.94 22.87
N GLY A 1080 3.85 -36.81 21.94
CA GLY A 1080 3.16 -38.06 21.63
C GLY A 1080 1.76 -37.87 21.04
N LEU A 1081 1.53 -36.77 20.33
CA LEU A 1081 0.26 -36.45 19.67
C LEU A 1081 0.18 -37.09 18.29
N ASP A 1082 -1.04 -37.43 17.86
CA ASP A 1082 -1.30 -37.85 16.49
C ASP A 1082 -0.93 -36.68 15.54
N PRO A 1083 -0.05 -36.89 14.55
CA PRO A 1083 0.33 -35.85 13.60
C PRO A 1083 -0.85 -35.27 12.84
N ASP A 1084 -1.95 -36.01 12.63
CA ASP A 1084 -3.13 -35.50 11.92
C ASP A 1084 -3.89 -34.41 12.70
N ARG A 1085 -3.58 -34.20 13.99
CA ARG A 1085 -4.12 -33.08 14.78
C ARG A 1085 -3.48 -31.72 14.46
N VAL A 1086 -2.49 -31.67 13.57
CA VAL A 1086 -1.90 -30.44 13.04
C VAL A 1086 -2.11 -30.37 11.54
N ASP A 1087 -2.94 -29.43 11.09
CA ASP A 1087 -3.37 -29.32 9.68
C ASP A 1087 -2.22 -28.94 8.74
N VAL A 1088 -1.39 -27.96 9.17
CA VAL A 1088 -0.33 -27.38 8.34
C VAL A 1088 1.00 -27.48 9.07
N LYS A 1089 1.85 -28.42 8.66
CA LYS A 1089 3.20 -28.59 9.21
C LYS A 1089 4.19 -27.85 8.32
N MET A 1090 4.58 -26.65 8.72
CA MET A 1090 5.53 -25.81 7.99
C MET A 1090 6.95 -26.07 8.51
N GLY A 1091 7.96 -26.03 7.66
CA GLY A 1091 9.35 -26.07 8.14
C GLY A 1091 10.36 -25.56 7.12
N THR A 1092 11.62 -25.49 7.55
CA THR A 1092 12.75 -25.07 6.71
C THR A 1092 13.71 -26.21 6.40
N LEU A 1093 14.36 -26.13 5.26
CA LEU A 1093 15.43 -27.04 4.83
C LEU A 1093 16.82 -26.44 5.02
N SER A 1094 16.95 -25.35 5.79
CA SER A 1094 18.17 -24.56 5.95
C SER A 1094 18.75 -24.53 7.37
N LYS A 1095 18.28 -25.40 8.26
CA LYS A 1095 18.70 -25.49 9.66
C LYS A 1095 19.30 -26.87 9.93
N THR A 1096 18.57 -27.78 10.57
CA THR A 1096 18.99 -29.17 10.77
C THR A 1096 19.35 -29.84 9.46
N VAL A 1097 18.53 -29.61 8.43
CA VAL A 1097 18.79 -30.05 7.06
C VAL A 1097 19.83 -29.13 6.43
N PRO A 1098 20.97 -29.66 5.92
CA PRO A 1098 22.04 -28.86 5.33
C PRO A 1098 21.74 -28.52 3.85
N SER A 1099 20.64 -27.79 3.61
CA SER A 1099 20.22 -27.36 2.27
C SER A 1099 19.64 -25.95 2.29
N ALA A 1100 18.90 -25.56 1.26
CA ALA A 1100 18.05 -24.38 1.25
C ALA A 1100 16.66 -24.73 0.70
N GLY A 1101 15.63 -24.14 1.28
CA GLY A 1101 14.25 -24.44 0.94
C GLY A 1101 13.34 -24.32 2.14
N GLY A 1102 12.05 -24.47 1.91
CA GLY A 1102 11.03 -24.62 2.94
C GLY A 1102 10.01 -25.65 2.49
N TYR A 1103 9.17 -26.13 3.38
CA TYR A 1103 8.11 -27.06 3.03
C TYR A 1103 6.84 -26.80 3.83
N VAL A 1104 5.74 -27.29 3.29
CA VAL A 1104 4.49 -27.52 4.03
C VAL A 1104 4.07 -28.96 3.80
N ALA A 1105 3.73 -29.67 4.88
CA ALA A 1105 3.17 -31.01 4.84
C ALA A 1105 1.80 -31.02 5.53
N GLY A 1106 0.86 -31.79 4.99
CA GLY A 1106 -0.51 -31.91 5.49
C GLY A 1106 -1.35 -32.81 4.59
N SER A 1107 -2.66 -32.54 4.51
CA SER A 1107 -3.56 -33.31 3.63
C SER A 1107 -3.22 -33.13 2.14
N ARG A 1108 -3.58 -34.11 1.31
CA ARG A 1108 -3.42 -34.00 -0.15
C ARG A 1108 -4.19 -32.82 -0.73
N ASP A 1109 -5.37 -32.54 -0.19
CA ASP A 1109 -6.22 -31.45 -0.63
C ASP A 1109 -5.61 -30.09 -0.29
N LEU A 1110 -5.04 -29.95 0.91
CA LEU A 1110 -4.27 -28.76 1.29
C LEU A 1110 -3.09 -28.54 0.32
N VAL A 1111 -2.27 -29.57 0.11
CA VAL A 1111 -1.10 -29.47 -0.78
C VAL A 1111 -1.51 -29.17 -2.22
N PHE A 1112 -2.60 -29.75 -2.70
CA PHE A 1112 -3.15 -29.45 -4.01
C PHE A 1112 -3.64 -28.00 -4.10
N ALA A 1113 -4.34 -27.50 -3.09
CA ALA A 1113 -4.79 -26.11 -3.03
C ALA A 1113 -3.59 -25.14 -3.05
N LEU A 1114 -2.57 -25.40 -2.24
CA LEU A 1114 -1.36 -24.57 -2.17
C LEU A 1114 -0.59 -24.58 -3.51
N LYS A 1115 -0.44 -25.73 -4.19
CA LYS A 1115 0.20 -25.79 -5.51
C LYS A 1115 -0.49 -24.92 -6.58
N ASN A 1116 -1.76 -24.58 -6.38
CA ASN A 1116 -2.55 -23.77 -7.32
C ASN A 1116 -2.77 -22.31 -6.87
N ASN A 1117 -2.48 -21.98 -5.61
CA ASN A 1117 -2.81 -20.66 -5.04
C ASN A 1117 -1.62 -19.97 -4.33
N ALA A 1118 -0.62 -20.72 -3.85
CA ALA A 1118 0.53 -20.16 -3.16
C ALA A 1118 1.49 -19.47 -4.15
N ARG A 1119 1.36 -18.14 -4.27
CA ARG A 1119 2.08 -17.32 -5.26
C ARG A 1119 3.60 -17.46 -5.17
N GLY A 1120 4.12 -17.56 -3.94
CA GLY A 1120 5.55 -17.76 -3.68
C GLY A 1120 6.11 -19.10 -4.15
N TRP A 1121 5.26 -20.10 -4.37
CA TRP A 1121 5.62 -21.35 -5.03
C TRP A 1121 5.46 -21.26 -6.56
N MET A 1122 4.36 -20.67 -7.02
CA MET A 1122 4.01 -20.61 -8.45
C MET A 1122 4.95 -19.72 -9.26
N PHE A 1123 5.37 -18.58 -8.71
CA PHE A 1123 6.13 -17.55 -9.40
C PHE A 1123 7.60 -17.48 -8.96
N SER A 1124 8.09 -18.49 -8.25
CA SER A 1124 9.49 -18.61 -7.83
C SER A 1124 10.19 -19.75 -8.55
N ALA A 1125 11.48 -19.57 -8.82
CA ALA A 1125 12.29 -20.62 -9.43
C ALA A 1125 12.35 -21.85 -8.51
N ALA A 1126 12.32 -23.04 -9.12
CA ALA A 1126 12.49 -24.29 -8.37
C ALA A 1126 13.87 -24.36 -7.71
N ALA A 1127 13.94 -24.99 -6.53
CA ALA A 1127 15.20 -25.28 -5.87
C ALA A 1127 16.09 -26.18 -6.77
N THR A 1128 17.40 -26.08 -6.61
CA THR A 1128 18.35 -26.76 -7.49
C THR A 1128 18.36 -28.28 -7.25
N PRO A 1129 18.75 -29.09 -8.24
CA PRO A 1129 18.88 -30.55 -8.06
C PRO A 1129 19.75 -30.94 -6.87
N ALA A 1130 20.86 -30.21 -6.66
CA ALA A 1130 21.77 -30.42 -5.54
C ALA A 1130 21.06 -30.19 -4.19
N GLN A 1131 20.35 -29.06 -4.05
CA GLN A 1131 19.63 -28.72 -2.82
C GLN A 1131 18.55 -29.74 -2.47
N ILE A 1132 17.76 -30.16 -3.46
CA ILE A 1132 16.67 -31.12 -3.25
C ILE A 1132 17.21 -32.51 -2.89
N ALA A 1133 18.27 -32.96 -3.57
CA ALA A 1133 18.90 -34.24 -3.27
C ALA A 1133 19.56 -34.25 -1.89
N ALA A 1134 20.26 -33.17 -1.52
CA ALA A 1134 20.83 -33.00 -0.18
C ALA A 1134 19.74 -33.02 0.90
N ALA A 1135 18.65 -32.27 0.69
CA ALA A 1135 17.53 -32.25 1.63
C ALA A 1135 16.90 -33.63 1.82
N LYS A 1136 16.66 -34.36 0.73
CA LYS A 1136 16.10 -35.72 0.78
C LYS A 1136 17.04 -36.67 1.53
N ALA A 1137 18.33 -36.64 1.20
CA ALA A 1137 19.34 -37.45 1.85
C ALA A 1137 19.48 -37.13 3.35
N ALA A 1138 19.32 -35.86 3.74
CA ALA A 1138 19.33 -35.47 5.14
C ALA A 1138 18.16 -36.06 5.92
N ILE A 1139 16.94 -36.05 5.35
CA ILE A 1139 15.79 -36.72 5.97
C ILE A 1139 16.06 -38.23 6.15
N GLU A 1140 16.62 -38.89 5.14
CA GLU A 1140 17.01 -40.31 5.24
C GLU A 1140 18.06 -40.56 6.35
N VAL A 1141 19.01 -39.65 6.53
CA VAL A 1141 20.01 -39.76 7.62
C VAL A 1141 19.37 -39.56 8.99
N ILE A 1142 18.45 -38.61 9.13
CA ILE A 1142 17.72 -38.37 10.39
C ILE A 1142 16.88 -39.60 10.75
N GLU A 1143 16.19 -40.20 9.78
CA GLU A 1143 15.42 -41.44 9.96
C GLU A 1143 16.30 -42.63 10.36
N ALA A 1144 17.51 -42.72 9.79
CA ALA A 1144 18.42 -43.84 10.03
C ALA A 1144 19.20 -43.73 11.35
N ALA A 1145 19.39 -42.51 11.88
CA ALA A 1145 20.20 -42.24 13.07
C ALA A 1145 19.44 -41.41 14.14
N PRO A 1146 18.27 -41.88 14.62
CA PRO A 1146 17.45 -41.14 15.59
C PRO A 1146 18.16 -40.92 16.95
N GLU A 1147 19.17 -41.74 17.28
CA GLU A 1147 19.99 -41.56 18.49
C GLU A 1147 20.72 -40.21 18.54
N ARG A 1148 20.98 -39.57 17.39
CA ARG A 1148 21.59 -38.25 17.31
C ARG A 1148 20.75 -37.18 18.02
N VAL A 1149 19.42 -37.30 18.00
CA VAL A 1149 18.51 -36.36 18.68
C VAL A 1149 18.69 -36.44 20.19
N ARG A 1150 18.83 -37.66 20.74
CA ARG A 1150 19.10 -37.90 22.16
C ARG A 1150 20.47 -37.38 22.57
N GLU A 1151 21.49 -37.58 21.73
CA GLU A 1151 22.83 -37.05 21.97
C GLU A 1151 22.85 -35.53 22.00
N LEU A 1152 22.15 -34.87 21.06
CA LEU A 1152 22.02 -33.42 21.01
C LEU A 1152 21.37 -32.89 22.29
N ARG A 1153 20.25 -33.49 22.71
CA ARG A 1153 19.57 -33.14 23.96
C ARG A 1153 20.50 -33.27 25.17
N ALA A 1154 21.26 -34.35 25.28
CA ALA A 1154 22.20 -34.56 26.38
C ALA A 1154 23.30 -33.48 26.43
N ARG A 1155 23.88 -33.13 25.27
CA ARG A 1155 24.89 -32.06 25.17
C ARG A 1155 24.32 -30.70 25.54
N THR A 1156 23.13 -30.38 25.05
CA THR A 1156 22.41 -29.15 25.36
C THR A 1156 22.12 -29.03 26.86
N THR A 1157 21.60 -30.08 27.49
CA THR A 1157 21.32 -30.08 28.94
C THR A 1157 22.59 -29.82 29.74
N ARG A 1158 23.68 -30.56 29.45
CA ARG A 1158 24.98 -30.37 30.13
C ARG A 1158 25.48 -28.92 29.99
N TYR A 1159 25.45 -28.37 28.79
CA TYR A 1159 25.90 -27.00 28.52
C TYR A 1159 25.08 -25.97 29.31
N ARG A 1160 23.75 -26.09 29.27
CA ARG A 1160 22.83 -25.21 30.00
C ARG A 1160 23.01 -25.28 31.51
N GLU A 1161 23.13 -26.49 32.07
CA GLU A 1161 23.36 -26.69 33.51
C GLU A 1161 24.65 -26.04 33.97
N ARG A 1162 25.72 -26.13 33.17
CA ARG A 1162 26.99 -25.46 33.49
C ARG A 1162 26.88 -23.94 33.47
N LEU A 1163 26.19 -23.35 32.49
CA LEU A 1163 25.95 -21.90 32.46
C LEU A 1163 25.11 -21.44 33.66
N ARG A 1164 24.04 -22.15 34.00
CA ARG A 1164 23.20 -21.86 35.17
C ARG A 1164 23.99 -21.98 36.48
N ALA A 1165 24.88 -22.97 36.61
CA ALA A 1165 25.73 -23.14 37.78
C ALA A 1165 26.70 -21.96 38.01
N LEU A 1166 27.06 -21.23 36.96
CA LEU A 1166 27.87 -20.01 37.03
C LEU A 1166 27.05 -18.75 37.36
N GLY A 1167 25.71 -18.83 37.31
CA GLY A 1167 24.81 -17.71 37.58
C GLY A 1167 24.28 -17.01 36.33
N PHE A 1168 24.51 -17.54 35.12
CA PHE A 1168 23.86 -17.01 33.91
C PHE A 1168 22.37 -17.33 33.88
N ASP A 1169 21.56 -16.34 33.49
CA ASP A 1169 20.17 -16.57 33.13
C ASP A 1169 20.07 -17.11 31.70
N THR A 1170 19.47 -18.28 31.58
CA THR A 1170 19.31 -19.04 30.32
C THR A 1170 17.84 -19.31 29.96
N LEU A 1171 16.90 -18.65 30.65
CA LEU A 1171 15.47 -18.88 30.57
C LEU A 1171 15.08 -20.35 30.86
N THR A 1172 13.82 -20.72 30.65
CA THR A 1172 13.24 -22.03 30.98
C THR A 1172 13.27 -23.05 29.83
N GLY A 1173 13.90 -22.75 28.70
CA GLY A 1173 13.93 -23.62 27.52
C GLY A 1173 14.71 -24.93 27.68
N GLU A 1174 14.40 -25.91 26.83
CA GLU A 1174 15.06 -27.22 26.79
C GLU A 1174 15.81 -27.50 25.47
N THR A 1175 15.58 -26.68 24.44
CA THR A 1175 16.12 -26.91 23.09
C THR A 1175 17.58 -26.49 22.96
N PRO A 1176 18.28 -26.82 21.86
CA PRO A 1176 19.68 -26.42 21.65
C PRO A 1176 19.89 -24.92 21.45
N VAL A 1177 18.82 -24.12 21.37
CA VAL A 1177 18.89 -22.66 21.48
C VAL A 1177 18.99 -22.32 22.97
N VAL A 1178 20.16 -21.85 23.40
CA VAL A 1178 20.46 -21.50 24.80
C VAL A 1178 20.79 -20.01 24.87
N PRO A 1179 19.83 -19.15 25.27
CA PRO A 1179 20.10 -17.73 25.44
C PRO A 1179 20.97 -17.50 26.68
N VAL A 1180 21.72 -16.41 26.69
CA VAL A 1180 22.38 -15.83 27.87
C VAL A 1180 21.88 -14.41 27.98
N ILE A 1181 21.01 -14.14 28.94
CA ILE A 1181 20.36 -12.84 29.11
C ILE A 1181 21.37 -11.81 29.62
N CYS A 1182 21.39 -10.64 29.00
CA CYS A 1182 22.25 -9.51 29.34
C CYS A 1182 21.39 -8.35 29.89
N GLY A 1183 21.99 -7.49 30.71
CA GLY A 1183 21.31 -6.34 31.31
C GLY A 1183 21.11 -5.14 30.37
N SER A 1184 21.90 -5.03 29.30
CA SER A 1184 21.74 -3.98 28.28
C SER A 1184 22.30 -4.40 26.91
N ALA A 1185 21.93 -3.67 25.86
CA ALA A 1185 22.43 -3.90 24.50
C ALA A 1185 23.95 -3.68 24.41
N GLU A 1186 24.47 -2.67 25.12
CA GLU A 1186 25.90 -2.39 25.23
C GLU A 1186 26.63 -3.53 25.93
N GLN A 1187 26.05 -4.08 26.99
CA GLN A 1187 26.62 -5.24 27.69
C GLN A 1187 26.66 -6.47 26.78
N ALA A 1188 25.58 -6.76 26.04
CA ALA A 1188 25.55 -7.86 25.07
C ALA A 1188 26.61 -7.67 23.96
N GLY A 1189 26.71 -6.47 23.39
CA GLY A 1189 27.73 -6.15 22.38
C GLY A 1189 29.16 -6.30 22.91
N ALA A 1190 29.44 -5.78 24.11
CA ALA A 1190 30.75 -5.90 24.75
C ALA A 1190 31.11 -7.37 25.05
N MET A 1191 30.16 -8.14 25.57
CA MET A 1191 30.37 -9.55 25.89
C MET A 1191 30.60 -10.39 24.63
N ALA A 1192 29.85 -10.16 23.56
CA ALA A 1192 30.08 -10.80 22.25
C ALA A 1192 31.48 -10.49 21.70
N ARG A 1193 31.93 -9.24 21.82
CA ARG A 1193 33.28 -8.82 21.42
C ARG A 1193 34.36 -9.56 22.19
N LEU A 1194 34.23 -9.65 23.52
CA LEU A 1194 35.18 -10.38 24.37
C LEU A 1194 35.22 -11.87 24.03
N CYS A 1195 34.06 -12.49 23.79
CA CYS A 1195 33.98 -13.88 23.35
C CYS A 1195 34.74 -14.09 22.04
N GLN A 1196 34.53 -13.21 21.04
CA GLN A 1196 35.23 -13.30 19.76
C GLN A 1196 36.73 -13.07 19.90
N LEU A 1197 37.19 -12.17 20.78
CA LEU A 1197 38.62 -12.00 21.06
C LEU A 1197 39.26 -13.29 21.57
N ASP A 1198 38.55 -14.06 22.39
CA ASP A 1198 38.98 -15.36 22.92
C ASP A 1198 38.65 -16.55 22.00
N GLY A 1199 38.17 -16.30 20.77
CA GLY A 1199 37.96 -17.33 19.76
C GLY A 1199 36.60 -18.03 19.81
N LEU A 1200 35.61 -17.49 20.53
CA LEU A 1200 34.23 -17.97 20.53
C LEU A 1200 33.33 -17.05 19.68
N PHE A 1201 32.72 -17.59 18.63
CA PHE A 1201 31.76 -16.87 17.80
C PHE A 1201 30.34 -17.05 18.32
N VAL A 1202 29.84 -16.00 18.97
CA VAL A 1202 28.46 -15.79 19.41
C VAL A 1202 28.01 -14.40 18.97
N GLN A 1203 26.70 -14.22 18.80
CA GLN A 1203 26.13 -12.96 18.32
C GLN A 1203 25.27 -12.31 19.41
N PRO A 1204 25.38 -10.98 19.59
CA PRO A 1204 24.41 -10.25 20.37
C PRO A 1204 23.10 -10.17 19.60
N ILE A 1205 22.00 -10.44 20.29
CA ILE A 1205 20.65 -10.25 19.80
C ILE A 1205 20.05 -9.11 20.62
N VAL A 1206 19.73 -8.03 19.92
CA VAL A 1206 19.25 -6.76 20.48
C VAL A 1206 18.03 -6.28 19.68
N TYR A 1207 17.36 -5.23 20.15
CA TYR A 1207 16.24 -4.61 19.44
C TYR A 1207 16.61 -4.28 17.97
N PRO A 1208 15.73 -4.53 16.98
CA PRO A 1208 14.34 -4.96 17.13
C PRO A 1208 14.12 -6.49 17.21
N ALA A 1209 15.17 -7.32 17.19
CA ALA A 1209 15.01 -8.78 17.16
C ALA A 1209 14.49 -9.38 18.48
N VAL A 1210 14.74 -8.70 19.60
CA VAL A 1210 14.20 -8.99 20.94
C VAL A 1210 13.83 -7.68 21.63
N PRO A 1211 12.96 -7.68 22.65
CA PRO A 1211 12.64 -6.47 23.42
C PRO A 1211 13.89 -5.77 23.98
N ARG A 1212 13.87 -4.43 24.07
CA ARG A 1212 14.99 -3.62 24.61
C ARG A 1212 15.40 -4.02 26.03
N THR A 1213 14.47 -4.61 26.78
CA THR A 1213 14.62 -5.09 28.16
C THR A 1213 15.26 -6.47 28.26
N LEU A 1214 15.32 -7.24 27.17
CA LEU A 1214 15.86 -8.62 27.16
C LEU A 1214 16.92 -8.84 26.08
N PRO A 1215 17.96 -7.98 25.98
CA PRO A 1215 19.10 -8.23 25.11
C PRO A 1215 19.83 -9.49 25.58
N ARG A 1216 20.41 -10.24 24.65
CA ARG A 1216 21.02 -11.54 24.97
C ARG A 1216 22.14 -11.90 24.02
N LEU A 1217 23.01 -12.82 24.44
CA LEU A 1217 23.76 -13.63 23.51
C LEU A 1217 22.95 -14.89 23.21
N ARG A 1218 22.73 -15.20 21.93
CA ARG A 1218 22.06 -16.44 21.58
C ARG A 1218 23.09 -17.48 21.17
N THR A 1219 23.27 -18.47 22.03
CA THR A 1219 24.18 -19.60 21.79
C THR A 1219 23.39 -20.80 21.28
N ILE A 1220 23.95 -21.55 20.35
CA ILE A 1220 23.31 -22.70 19.73
C ILE A 1220 24.23 -23.90 19.85
N VAL A 1221 23.77 -24.93 20.56
CA VAL A 1221 24.47 -26.21 20.68
C VAL A 1221 24.17 -27.09 19.48
N ASN A 1222 25.19 -27.79 18.97
CA ASN A 1222 25.04 -28.77 17.91
C ASN A 1222 25.96 -29.99 18.10
N LEU A 1223 25.78 -31.01 17.25
CA LEU A 1223 26.55 -32.25 17.33
C LEU A 1223 27.99 -32.15 16.80
N ASP A 1224 28.37 -31.05 16.17
CA ASP A 1224 29.79 -30.83 15.83
C ASP A 1224 30.60 -30.37 17.07
N HIS A 1225 29.94 -29.88 18.13
CA HIS A 1225 30.61 -29.48 19.39
C HIS A 1225 31.04 -30.69 20.22
N SER A 1226 32.34 -30.89 20.40
CA SER A 1226 32.83 -31.87 21.39
C SER A 1226 32.54 -31.40 22.82
N GLU A 1227 32.60 -32.32 23.80
CA GLU A 1227 32.47 -31.95 25.22
C GLU A 1227 33.50 -30.87 25.64
N ALA A 1228 34.72 -30.94 25.08
CA ALA A 1228 35.77 -29.97 25.32
C ALA A 1228 35.47 -28.60 24.69
N ASP A 1229 34.79 -28.57 23.53
CA ASP A 1229 34.36 -27.33 22.90
C ASP A 1229 33.25 -26.67 23.71
N LEU A 1230 32.27 -27.44 24.19
CA LEU A 1230 31.25 -26.95 25.13
C LEU A 1230 31.91 -26.38 26.38
N ASP A 1231 32.95 -27.05 26.87
CA ASP A 1231 33.64 -26.60 28.07
C ASP A 1231 34.40 -25.29 27.87
N THR A 1232 35.11 -25.19 26.74
CA THR A 1232 35.79 -23.97 26.31
C THR A 1232 34.81 -22.81 26.16
N ALA A 1233 33.63 -23.05 25.59
CA ALA A 1233 32.62 -22.01 25.41
C ALA A 1233 32.09 -21.48 26.74
N VAL A 1234 31.83 -22.35 27.72
CA VAL A 1234 31.43 -21.96 29.08
C VAL A 1234 32.51 -21.10 29.74
N ASP A 1235 33.79 -21.50 29.66
CA ASP A 1235 34.90 -20.79 30.28
C ASP A 1235 35.10 -19.39 29.66
N VAL A 1236 34.96 -19.26 28.33
CA VAL A 1236 35.02 -17.98 27.63
C VAL A 1236 33.84 -17.08 28.00
N LEU A 1237 32.62 -17.64 28.06
CA LEU A 1237 31.43 -16.89 28.49
C LEU A 1237 31.57 -16.42 29.93
N GLU A 1238 32.06 -17.26 30.86
CA GLU A 1238 32.31 -16.88 32.25
C GLU A 1238 33.25 -15.68 32.34
N LYS A 1239 34.40 -15.76 31.67
CA LYS A 1239 35.40 -14.69 31.65
C LYS A 1239 34.81 -13.40 31.10
N ALA A 1240 34.06 -13.46 30.00
CA ALA A 1240 33.40 -12.30 29.42
C ALA A 1240 32.29 -11.74 30.33
N GLY A 1241 31.49 -12.61 30.94
CA GLY A 1241 30.41 -12.25 31.86
C GLY A 1241 30.91 -11.53 33.10
N ARG A 1242 32.01 -11.98 33.71
CA ARG A 1242 32.67 -11.29 34.84
C ARG A 1242 33.25 -9.94 34.41
N ALA A 1243 33.94 -9.90 33.27
CA ALA A 1243 34.53 -8.66 32.75
C ALA A 1243 33.48 -7.58 32.43
N CYS A 1244 32.28 -7.99 32.00
CA CYS A 1244 31.15 -7.11 31.71
C CYS A 1244 30.23 -6.85 32.91
N GLY A 1245 30.54 -7.38 34.10
CA GLY A 1245 29.73 -7.21 35.30
C GLY A 1245 28.36 -7.90 35.26
N LEU A 1246 28.19 -8.90 34.38
CA LEU A 1246 27.00 -9.77 34.35
C LEU A 1246 27.08 -10.87 35.42
N LEU A 1247 28.31 -11.31 35.73
CA LEU A 1247 28.61 -12.19 36.85
C LEU A 1247 29.42 -11.43 37.91
N PRO A 1248 29.28 -11.81 39.20
CA PRO A 1248 30.01 -11.19 40.31
C PRO A 1248 31.53 -11.38 40.26
#